data_AF-A0A7Y4GTI3-F1
#
_entry.id   AF-A0A7Y4GTI3-F1
#
_cell.length_a   1.000
_cell.length_b   1.000
_cell.length_c   1.000
_cell.angle_alpha   90.00
_cell.angle_beta   90.00
_cell.angle_gamma   90.00
#
_symmetry.space_group_name_H-M   'P 1'
#
loop_
_entity.id
_entity.type
_entity.pdbx_description
1 polymer ?
#
loop_
_entity_poly.entity_id
_entity_poly.type
_entity_poly.pdbx_seq_one_letter_code
_entity_poly.pdbx_strand_id
1 'polypeptide(L)'
;MKRQKSRQKDKQRKPGQKPEGGFKLFRHPLSMLEPADVRTALLKLADRKTEEFPELIKTILQVFCERYPPHILAVMAGYGLTASVSDAGVEKRFVSKLEQHHLELLQALMLTLPLSEWGEQPASPADIQKTIDTIVDLAEAFHARRFKAVESTSDLQARTVLSLQERLRMHTQMVRNWGYFSEVVQISSELYTPLDEPFRKALGFAASDLIATGRHLVALLESRSTERLNRLRFAFREKTTARLVRAFFKHHPEMKGDAEKFLKAIPEGVTREQVAYRLLTHADIALVQVMNFTASEVAQRTGLSLDITRSVLSAVSLHPGDLSQQAPEHMFMANPVWRSPVIEIGGAYFCPAPQSLFSHIHDVMRSLAGEIGLSEDLERRRATYLEEKVKALLAQALPRAELCHGIKWRVDGVEYETDHVVAIDKTIVIVEDKSASLTGPGLRGAPDRVRRHVNDLVVAPSEQSERLEKMIWEAKAGKSEAVASLAPFGLNFDSTERVVRISVTLDDLSVLASAEGELKEAGWIPRPLMLAPTLNVADIQTAIDILGKPSFFLHYFAERGRFQRALRIFADEMDLLGCYLETGFNVGSLEKEVALVALTGMSAPVDKYYNSRDAGVTLRKPAPKLSPYFSDLIQAIESRAFPRWLTVTTDLLRSASPSEQKQVDRLLTKLKAKVERNWRDPEHECSLVISPPESRDTAVVFYAYPPQLASRRKEIAEELASTALEVSGRERCVMICRNTARWDEPYASIVIVNAFPSESDGSSSASGETKNQ
;
A
#
# COMPACT_ATOMS: atom_id res chain seq x y z
N MET A 1 -58.85 -6.68 16.14
CA MET A 1 -59.22 -7.89 15.37
C MET A 1 -59.35 -7.53 13.89
N LYS A 2 -58.34 -7.87 13.07
CA LYS A 2 -58.27 -8.02 11.59
C LYS A 2 -56.82 -7.77 11.16
N ARG A 3 -56.09 -8.87 11.00
CA ARG A 3 -54.72 -8.93 10.47
C ARG A 3 -54.77 -8.66 8.96
N GLN A 4 -54.11 -7.60 8.49
CA GLN A 4 -53.78 -7.42 7.08
C GLN A 4 -52.32 -7.88 6.85
N LYS A 5 -52.16 -9.01 6.16
CA LYS A 5 -50.88 -9.50 5.66
C LYS A 5 -50.44 -8.62 4.47
N SER A 6 -49.37 -7.84 4.62
CA SER A 6 -48.73 -7.19 3.47
C SER A 6 -47.84 -8.19 2.73
N ARG A 7 -48.22 -8.54 1.49
CA ARG A 7 -47.36 -9.26 0.54
C ARG A 7 -46.19 -8.34 0.14
N GLN A 8 -44.97 -8.68 0.55
CA GLN A 8 -43.75 -8.15 -0.07
C GLN A 8 -43.72 -8.61 -1.53
N LYS A 9 -43.84 -7.67 -2.47
CA LYS A 9 -43.50 -7.89 -3.87
C LYS A 9 -41.99 -7.78 -4.00
N ASP A 10 -41.33 -8.90 -4.29
CA ASP A 10 -39.96 -8.94 -4.79
C ASP A 10 -39.85 -8.05 -6.03
N LYS A 11 -39.14 -6.93 -5.91
CA LYS A 11 -38.73 -6.13 -7.07
C LYS A 11 -37.55 -6.86 -7.73
N GLN A 12 -37.86 -7.65 -8.76
CA GLN A 12 -36.86 -8.13 -9.71
C GLN A 12 -36.02 -6.95 -10.21
N ARG A 13 -34.70 -7.01 -9.95
CA ARG A 13 -33.71 -6.08 -10.47
C ARG A 13 -33.74 -6.11 -12.00
N LYS A 14 -33.82 -4.93 -12.63
CA LYS A 14 -33.58 -4.79 -14.08
C LYS A 14 -32.12 -5.19 -14.38
N PRO A 15 -31.86 -6.07 -15.36
CA PRO A 15 -30.50 -6.37 -15.78
C PRO A 15 -29.93 -5.15 -16.51
N GLY A 16 -28.85 -4.56 -15.98
CA GLY A 16 -28.14 -3.44 -16.64
C GLY A 16 -27.74 -2.27 -15.73
N GLN A 17 -28.20 -2.20 -14.48
CA GLN A 17 -27.61 -1.26 -13.52
C GLN A 17 -26.32 -1.87 -12.96
N LYS A 18 -25.17 -1.31 -13.35
CA LYS A 18 -23.92 -1.50 -12.60
C LYS A 18 -24.21 -1.15 -11.14
N PRO A 19 -23.97 -2.04 -10.17
CA PRO A 19 -24.17 -1.70 -8.77
C PRO A 19 -23.27 -0.51 -8.43
N GLU A 20 -23.83 0.48 -7.72
CA GLU A 20 -23.04 1.60 -7.19
C GLU A 20 -21.85 1.03 -6.39
N GLY A 21 -20.64 1.44 -6.77
CA GLY A 21 -19.40 1.00 -6.14
C GLY A 21 -19.27 1.64 -4.76
N GLY A 22 -19.53 0.85 -3.73
CA GLY A 22 -19.25 1.18 -2.34
C GLY A 22 -18.52 0.03 -1.64
N PHE A 23 -17.89 0.34 -0.51
CA PHE A 23 -17.27 -0.63 0.39
C PHE A 23 -18.23 -1.79 0.70
N LYS A 24 -17.77 -3.04 0.50
CA LYS A 24 -18.57 -4.26 0.72
C LYS A 24 -17.84 -5.21 1.64
N LEU A 25 -18.58 -5.76 2.59
CA LEU A 25 -18.09 -6.75 3.52
C LEU A 25 -18.47 -8.14 3.04
N PHE A 26 -17.48 -9.01 3.04
CA PHE A 26 -17.66 -10.43 2.77
C PHE A 26 -17.18 -11.20 4.01
N ARG A 27 -18.06 -12.02 4.59
CA ARG A 27 -17.65 -12.98 5.62
C ARG A 27 -16.91 -14.13 4.94
N HIS A 28 -15.73 -14.48 5.44
CA HIS A 28 -14.94 -15.56 4.89
C HIS A 28 -15.69 -16.90 5.04
N PRO A 29 -15.80 -17.75 4.01
CA PRO A 29 -16.58 -18.99 4.09
C PRO A 29 -16.18 -19.93 5.23
N LEU A 30 -14.89 -19.95 5.58
CA LEU A 30 -14.37 -20.77 6.69
C LEU A 30 -14.74 -20.23 8.08
N SER A 31 -15.21 -18.98 8.20
CA SER A 31 -15.63 -18.43 9.50
C SER A 31 -16.91 -19.06 10.04
N MET A 32 -17.58 -19.89 9.23
CA MET A 32 -18.81 -20.60 9.58
C MET A 32 -18.57 -22.07 9.96
N LEU A 33 -17.32 -22.53 9.92
CA LEU A 33 -16.93 -23.91 10.22
C LEU A 33 -16.36 -24.02 11.64
N GLU A 34 -16.47 -25.19 12.25
CA GLU A 34 -15.85 -25.48 13.54
C GLU A 34 -14.31 -25.43 13.42
N PRO A 35 -13.59 -24.78 14.34
CA PRO A 35 -12.13 -24.63 14.27
C PRO A 35 -11.36 -25.95 14.17
N ALA A 36 -11.87 -27.02 14.78
CA ALA A 36 -11.29 -28.36 14.72
C ALA A 36 -11.37 -28.98 13.30
N ASP A 37 -12.49 -28.76 12.60
CA ASP A 37 -12.68 -29.23 11.23
C ASP A 37 -11.78 -28.47 10.26
N VAL A 38 -11.67 -27.14 10.44
CA VAL A 38 -10.74 -26.30 9.67
C VAL A 38 -9.30 -26.78 9.87
N ARG A 39 -8.89 -27.04 11.12
CA ARG A 39 -7.54 -27.55 11.42
C ARG A 39 -7.28 -28.89 10.74
N THR A 40 -8.22 -29.83 10.83
CA THR A 40 -8.09 -31.16 10.21
C THR A 40 -7.98 -31.05 8.68
N ALA A 41 -8.77 -30.17 8.06
CA ALA A 41 -8.70 -29.92 6.62
C ALA A 41 -7.35 -29.30 6.20
N LEU A 42 -6.83 -28.35 6.98
CA LEU A 42 -5.52 -27.73 6.72
C LEU A 42 -4.36 -28.75 6.83
N LEU A 43 -4.39 -29.65 7.81
CA LEU A 43 -3.37 -30.70 7.95
C LEU A 43 -3.40 -31.68 6.77
N LYS A 44 -4.60 -32.16 6.38
CA LYS A 44 -4.75 -33.02 5.19
C LYS A 44 -4.26 -32.34 3.91
N LEU A 45 -4.53 -31.05 3.76
CA LEU A 45 -4.01 -30.25 2.65
C LEU A 45 -2.48 -30.18 2.69
N ALA A 46 -1.90 -29.99 3.88
CA ALA A 46 -0.45 -29.91 4.07
C ALA A 46 0.26 -31.21 3.69
N ASP A 47 -0.28 -32.37 4.09
CA ASP A 47 0.26 -33.68 3.74
C ASP A 47 0.27 -33.88 2.23
N ARG A 48 -0.89 -33.69 1.58
CA ARG A 48 -1.00 -33.79 0.12
C ARG A 48 -0.03 -32.86 -0.61
N LYS A 49 0.05 -31.59 -0.18
CA LYS A 49 0.95 -30.60 -0.79
C LYS A 49 2.44 -30.86 -0.48
N THR A 50 2.75 -31.61 0.57
CA THR A 50 4.13 -32.07 0.84
C THR A 50 4.56 -33.11 -0.19
N GLU A 51 3.67 -34.03 -0.53
CA GLU A 51 3.90 -35.09 -1.53
C GLU A 51 3.94 -34.55 -2.97
N GLU A 52 3.04 -33.62 -3.31
CA GLU A 52 2.95 -33.04 -4.67
C GLU A 52 4.18 -32.18 -5.04
N PHE A 53 4.75 -31.44 -4.08
CA PHE A 53 5.78 -30.43 -4.34
C PHE A 53 7.04 -30.90 -5.09
N PRO A 54 7.73 -32.00 -4.71
CA PRO A 54 8.89 -32.46 -5.47
C PRO A 54 8.53 -32.85 -6.92
N GLU A 55 7.33 -33.41 -7.14
CA GLU A 55 6.87 -33.76 -8.49
C GLU A 55 6.54 -32.53 -9.34
N LEU A 56 6.02 -31.45 -8.72
CA LEU A 56 5.80 -30.16 -9.40
C LEU A 56 7.13 -29.55 -9.87
N ILE A 57 8.17 -29.55 -9.03
CA ILE A 57 9.52 -29.08 -9.42
C ILE A 57 10.06 -29.92 -10.58
N LYS A 58 10.01 -31.26 -10.45
CA LYS A 58 10.47 -32.19 -11.49
C LYS A 58 9.75 -31.95 -12.81
N THR A 59 8.44 -31.68 -12.76
CA THR A 59 7.62 -31.39 -13.94
C THR A 59 8.10 -30.12 -14.65
N ILE A 60 8.43 -29.05 -13.92
CA ILE A 60 8.97 -27.81 -14.49
C ILE A 60 10.35 -28.08 -15.13
N LEU A 61 11.25 -28.75 -14.42
CA LEU A 61 12.59 -29.06 -14.93
C LEU A 61 12.53 -29.93 -16.19
N GLN A 62 11.63 -30.92 -16.22
CA GLN A 62 11.42 -31.74 -17.41
C GLN A 62 10.97 -30.91 -18.62
N VAL A 63 10.04 -29.96 -18.41
CA VAL A 63 9.61 -29.07 -19.49
C VAL A 63 10.80 -28.24 -20.01
N PHE A 64 11.71 -27.80 -19.14
CA PHE A 64 12.93 -27.09 -19.56
C PHE A 64 13.94 -27.96 -20.32
N CYS A 65 14.01 -29.26 -20.01
CA CYS A 65 14.82 -30.20 -20.80
C CYS A 65 14.21 -30.51 -22.18
N GLU A 66 12.88 -30.49 -22.29
CA GLU A 66 12.17 -30.80 -23.53
C GLU A 66 12.00 -29.59 -24.46
N ARG A 67 11.89 -28.39 -23.88
CA ARG A 67 11.55 -27.14 -24.58
C ARG A 67 12.51 -26.02 -24.20
N TYR A 68 12.74 -25.11 -25.13
CA TYR A 68 13.63 -23.97 -24.96
C TYR A 68 13.17 -23.04 -23.82
N PRO A 69 13.89 -23.02 -22.67
CA PRO A 69 13.42 -22.31 -21.47
C PRO A 69 13.26 -20.79 -21.65
N PRO A 70 14.15 -20.06 -22.36
CA PRO A 70 13.94 -18.63 -22.63
C PRO A 70 12.64 -18.33 -23.39
N HIS A 71 12.17 -19.23 -24.26
CA HIS A 71 10.86 -19.06 -24.90
C HIS A 71 9.72 -19.13 -23.89
N ILE A 72 9.78 -20.06 -22.93
CA ILE A 72 8.76 -20.19 -21.89
C ILE A 72 8.72 -18.94 -21.02
N LEU A 73 9.88 -18.51 -20.49
CA LEU A 73 10.00 -17.29 -19.70
C LEU A 73 9.50 -16.06 -20.49
N ALA A 74 9.86 -15.95 -21.77
CA ALA A 74 9.47 -14.80 -22.58
C ALA A 74 7.96 -14.73 -22.85
N VAL A 75 7.32 -15.87 -23.10
CA VAL A 75 5.86 -15.94 -23.23
C VAL A 75 5.18 -15.58 -21.91
N MET A 76 5.64 -16.17 -20.80
CA MET A 76 5.05 -15.93 -19.48
C MET A 76 5.20 -14.48 -19.03
N ALA A 77 6.38 -13.88 -19.22
CA ALA A 77 6.60 -12.46 -18.96
C ALA A 77 5.75 -11.58 -19.88
N GLY A 78 5.73 -11.90 -21.18
CA GLY A 78 4.98 -11.17 -22.20
C GLY A 78 3.49 -11.08 -21.91
N TYR A 79 2.86 -12.15 -21.43
CA TYR A 79 1.42 -12.15 -21.14
C TYR A 79 1.05 -11.95 -19.65
N GLY A 80 1.98 -12.25 -18.74
CA GLY A 80 1.76 -12.20 -17.29
C GLY A 80 2.21 -10.90 -16.63
N LEU A 81 3.20 -10.19 -17.19
CA LEU A 81 3.77 -8.97 -16.60
C LEU A 81 3.55 -7.72 -17.44
N THR A 82 3.06 -7.84 -18.68
CA THR A 82 2.71 -6.68 -19.50
C THR A 82 1.20 -6.42 -19.49
N ALA A 83 0.85 -5.14 -19.65
CA ALA A 83 -0.53 -4.69 -19.79
C ALA A 83 -0.66 -3.69 -20.94
N SER A 84 -1.81 -3.67 -21.61
CA SER A 84 -2.13 -2.62 -22.58
C SER A 84 -2.39 -1.29 -21.87
N VAL A 85 -2.07 -0.20 -22.58
CA VAL A 85 -2.33 1.17 -22.13
C VAL A 85 -3.28 1.82 -23.13
N SER A 86 -4.33 2.45 -22.63
CA SER A 86 -5.27 3.27 -23.43
C SER A 86 -5.50 4.62 -22.76
N ASP A 87 -6.30 5.50 -23.38
CA ASP A 87 -6.68 6.78 -22.80
C ASP A 87 -7.42 6.64 -21.45
N ALA A 88 -7.94 5.44 -21.16
CA ALA A 88 -8.57 5.10 -19.88
C ALA A 88 -7.57 4.61 -18.80
N GLY A 89 -6.27 4.62 -19.11
CA GLY A 89 -5.18 4.15 -18.27
C GLY A 89 -4.69 2.75 -18.61
N VAL A 90 -3.87 2.18 -17.72
CA VAL A 90 -3.41 0.80 -17.79
C VAL A 90 -4.60 -0.16 -17.65
N GLU A 91 -4.68 -1.12 -18.56
CA GLU A 91 -5.70 -2.17 -18.58
C GLU A 91 -5.26 -3.39 -17.75
N LYS A 92 -6.14 -4.37 -17.60
CA LYS A 92 -5.78 -5.62 -16.92
C LYS A 92 -4.81 -6.42 -17.80
N ARG A 93 -3.87 -7.11 -17.13
CA ARG A 93 -2.97 -8.06 -17.78
C ARG A 93 -3.75 -9.18 -18.45
N PHE A 94 -3.21 -9.75 -19.53
CA PHE A 94 -3.84 -10.84 -20.28
C PHE A 94 -3.96 -12.12 -19.46
N VAL A 95 -2.94 -12.43 -18.66
CA VAL A 95 -2.93 -13.56 -17.73
C VAL A 95 -2.82 -13.03 -16.31
N SER A 96 -3.94 -13.05 -15.57
CA SER A 96 -4.01 -12.48 -14.21
C SER A 96 -3.56 -13.42 -13.10
N LYS A 97 -3.27 -14.70 -13.39
CA LYS A 97 -2.78 -15.66 -12.39
C LYS A 97 -1.26 -15.61 -12.22
N LEU A 98 -0.55 -15.03 -13.19
CA LEU A 98 0.90 -14.91 -13.15
C LEU A 98 1.30 -13.60 -12.50
N GLU A 99 2.30 -13.70 -11.65
CA GLU A 99 2.89 -12.59 -10.91
C GLU A 99 4.40 -12.68 -11.04
N GLN A 100 5.10 -11.59 -10.76
CA GLN A 100 6.55 -11.50 -10.96
C GLN A 100 7.33 -12.60 -10.21
N HIS A 101 6.92 -12.95 -8.99
CA HIS A 101 7.58 -13.99 -8.20
C HIS A 101 7.54 -15.38 -8.83
N HIS A 102 6.48 -15.70 -9.60
CA HIS A 102 6.41 -16.95 -10.36
C HIS A 102 7.50 -16.98 -11.44
N LEU A 103 7.70 -15.86 -12.14
CA LEU A 103 8.71 -15.76 -13.20
C LEU A 103 10.13 -15.82 -12.62
N GLU A 104 10.40 -15.12 -11.52
CA GLU A 104 11.69 -15.18 -10.82
C GLU A 104 12.03 -16.60 -10.35
N LEU A 105 11.04 -17.33 -9.83
CA LEU A 105 11.22 -18.72 -9.43
C LEU A 105 11.50 -19.63 -10.63
N LEU A 106 10.75 -19.47 -11.73
CA LEU A 106 11.02 -20.22 -12.96
C LEU A 106 12.41 -19.93 -13.52
N GLN A 107 12.85 -18.67 -13.48
CA GLN A 107 14.19 -18.28 -13.89
C GLN A 107 15.25 -18.96 -13.02
N ALA A 108 15.07 -18.98 -11.70
CA ALA A 108 16.00 -19.63 -10.79
C ALA A 108 16.08 -21.15 -11.03
N LEU A 109 14.93 -21.81 -11.19
CA LEU A 109 14.85 -23.24 -11.51
C LEU A 109 15.48 -23.56 -12.87
N MET A 110 15.29 -22.70 -13.87
CA MET A 110 15.96 -22.86 -15.16
C MET A 110 17.49 -22.80 -15.02
N LEU A 111 18.00 -21.88 -14.18
CA LEU A 111 19.43 -21.68 -13.96
C LEU A 111 20.08 -22.79 -13.12
N THR A 112 19.32 -23.74 -12.56
CA THR A 112 19.91 -24.97 -11.99
C THR A 112 20.41 -25.93 -13.07
N LEU A 113 19.89 -25.83 -14.28
CA LEU A 113 20.26 -26.68 -15.41
C LEU A 113 21.38 -26.01 -16.23
N PRO A 114 22.47 -26.73 -16.57
CA PRO A 114 23.47 -26.23 -17.49
C PRO A 114 22.87 -26.07 -18.90
N LEU A 115 23.47 -25.19 -19.71
CA LEU A 115 22.97 -24.88 -21.05
C LEU A 115 22.81 -26.13 -21.93
N SER A 116 23.66 -27.14 -21.78
CA SER A 116 23.62 -28.40 -22.53
C SER A 116 22.39 -29.27 -22.25
N GLU A 117 21.69 -29.04 -21.14
CA GLU A 117 20.50 -29.80 -20.75
C GLU A 117 19.20 -29.12 -21.18
N TRP A 118 19.26 -27.91 -21.72
CA TRP A 118 18.08 -27.18 -22.16
C TRP A 118 17.54 -27.76 -23.48
N GLY A 119 16.22 -27.84 -23.59
CA GLY A 119 15.58 -28.17 -24.87
C GLY A 119 15.84 -27.07 -25.91
N GLU A 120 15.88 -27.44 -27.19
CA GLU A 120 16.12 -26.46 -28.27
C GLU A 120 14.83 -25.98 -28.95
N GLN A 121 13.74 -26.74 -28.79
CA GLN A 121 12.49 -26.49 -29.50
C GLN A 121 11.59 -25.51 -28.73
N PRO A 122 10.94 -24.53 -29.41
CA PRO A 122 9.97 -23.66 -28.75
C PRO A 122 8.84 -24.46 -28.08
N ALA A 123 8.45 -24.02 -26.89
CA ALA A 123 7.29 -24.55 -26.18
C ALA A 123 5.98 -24.35 -26.96
N SER A 124 5.13 -25.37 -26.99
CA SER A 124 3.77 -25.27 -27.51
C SER A 124 2.84 -24.54 -26.52
N PRO A 125 1.65 -24.06 -26.93
CA PRO A 125 0.70 -23.46 -25.99
C PRO A 125 0.28 -24.39 -24.85
N ALA A 126 0.25 -25.71 -25.08
CA ALA A 126 -0.03 -26.69 -24.05
C ALA A 126 1.12 -26.76 -23.02
N ASP A 127 2.37 -26.68 -23.48
CA ASP A 127 3.54 -26.65 -22.61
C ASP A 127 3.56 -25.37 -21.75
N ILE A 128 3.21 -24.22 -22.35
CA ILE A 128 3.07 -22.95 -21.63
C ILE A 128 1.97 -23.05 -20.56
N GLN A 129 0.77 -23.52 -20.93
CA GLN A 129 -0.34 -23.66 -19.98
C GLN A 129 0.02 -24.63 -18.83
N LYS A 130 0.63 -25.78 -19.16
CA LYS A 130 1.14 -26.73 -18.17
C LYS A 130 2.12 -26.05 -17.22
N THR A 131 3.05 -25.26 -17.74
CA THR A 131 4.02 -24.53 -16.91
C THR A 131 3.35 -23.51 -16.00
N ILE A 132 2.37 -22.76 -16.50
CA ILE A 132 1.58 -21.78 -15.71
C ILE A 132 0.85 -22.47 -14.56
N ASP A 133 0.12 -23.55 -14.83
CA ASP A 133 -0.62 -24.26 -13.80
C ASP A 133 0.33 -24.88 -12.77
N THR A 134 1.44 -25.47 -13.24
CA THR A 134 2.44 -26.12 -12.37
C THR A 134 3.16 -25.10 -11.46
N ILE A 135 3.54 -23.91 -11.96
CA ILE A 135 4.25 -22.92 -11.14
C ILE A 135 3.33 -22.30 -10.08
N VAL A 136 2.05 -22.09 -10.41
CA VAL A 136 1.05 -21.58 -9.47
C VAL A 136 0.79 -22.63 -8.38
N ASP A 137 0.57 -23.89 -8.77
CA ASP A 137 0.40 -25.00 -7.83
C ASP A 137 1.64 -25.21 -6.95
N LEU A 138 2.84 -24.99 -7.50
CA LEU A 138 4.10 -25.09 -6.78
C LEU A 138 4.24 -23.99 -5.72
N ALA A 139 3.91 -22.73 -6.07
CA ALA A 139 3.91 -21.62 -5.12
C ALA A 139 2.89 -21.83 -3.99
N GLU A 140 1.70 -22.32 -4.31
CA GLU A 140 0.67 -22.67 -3.32
C GLU A 140 1.12 -23.85 -2.42
N ALA A 141 1.73 -24.89 -3.01
CA ALA A 141 2.23 -26.06 -2.28
C ALA A 141 3.32 -25.67 -1.27
N PHE A 142 4.17 -24.71 -1.61
CA PHE A 142 5.20 -24.19 -0.71
C PHE A 142 4.62 -23.57 0.56
N HIS A 143 3.52 -22.83 0.47
CA HIS A 143 2.85 -22.28 1.65
C HIS A 143 2.06 -23.36 2.39
N ALA A 144 1.27 -24.16 1.67
CA ALA A 144 0.37 -25.13 2.26
C ALA A 144 1.07 -26.22 3.09
N ARG A 145 2.27 -26.67 2.69
CA ARG A 145 3.05 -27.65 3.49
C ARG A 145 3.33 -27.18 4.92
N ARG A 146 3.38 -25.87 5.16
CA ARG A 146 3.72 -25.28 6.46
C ARG A 146 2.56 -25.34 7.45
N PHE A 147 1.35 -25.64 7.01
CA PHE A 147 0.25 -25.92 7.94
C PHE A 147 0.53 -27.13 8.84
N LYS A 148 1.52 -27.98 8.53
CA LYS A 148 2.03 -28.99 9.47
C LYS A 148 2.51 -28.40 10.80
N ALA A 149 3.05 -27.19 10.81
CA ALA A 149 3.46 -26.51 12.05
C ALA A 149 2.28 -26.22 13.00
N VAL A 150 1.04 -26.18 12.49
CA VAL A 150 -0.18 -26.02 13.29
C VAL A 150 -0.46 -27.27 14.14
N GLU A 151 0.11 -28.43 13.80
CA GLU A 151 0.01 -29.66 14.60
C GLU A 151 0.72 -29.52 15.95
N SER A 152 1.91 -28.91 15.94
CA SER A 152 2.84 -28.85 17.08
C SER A 152 2.52 -27.80 18.15
N THR A 153 1.45 -27.02 18.01
CA THR A 153 1.24 -25.82 18.85
C THR A 153 -0.15 -25.76 19.47
N SER A 154 -0.23 -25.99 20.79
CA SER A 154 -1.45 -25.86 21.60
C SER A 154 -1.64 -24.46 22.18
N ASP A 155 -0.55 -23.74 22.42
CA ASP A 155 -0.54 -22.40 23.00
C ASP A 155 -0.95 -21.29 22.01
N LEU A 156 -1.72 -20.30 22.49
CA LEU A 156 -2.23 -19.19 21.68
C LEU A 156 -1.10 -18.26 21.22
N GLN A 157 -0.17 -17.92 22.12
CA GLN A 157 0.95 -17.04 21.80
C GLN A 157 1.83 -17.65 20.70
N ALA A 158 2.17 -18.93 20.83
CA ALA A 158 2.96 -19.64 19.83
C ALA A 158 2.24 -19.76 18.47
N ARG A 159 0.90 -19.92 18.45
CA ARG A 159 0.12 -19.88 17.19
C ARG A 159 0.17 -18.51 16.54
N THR A 160 0.12 -17.45 17.32
CA THR A 160 0.15 -16.08 16.81
C THR A 160 1.55 -15.70 16.29
N VAL A 161 2.61 -16.20 16.93
CA VAL A 161 3.98 -16.13 16.38
C VAL A 161 4.06 -16.80 15.01
N LEU A 162 3.53 -18.02 14.87
CA LEU A 162 3.48 -18.73 13.57
C LEU A 162 2.70 -17.93 12.52
N SER A 163 1.54 -17.37 12.87
CA SER A 163 0.73 -16.53 11.98
C SER A 163 1.51 -15.31 11.46
N LEU A 164 2.22 -14.60 12.36
CA LEU A 164 3.05 -13.44 12.00
C LEU A 164 4.23 -13.84 11.10
N GLN A 165 4.87 -14.99 11.35
CA GLN A 165 5.93 -15.51 10.50
C GLN A 165 5.41 -15.83 9.09
N GLU A 166 4.26 -16.51 8.97
CA GLU A 166 3.66 -16.82 7.66
C GLU A 166 3.22 -15.56 6.93
N ARG A 167 2.67 -14.56 7.64
CA ARG A 167 2.33 -13.26 7.06
C ARG A 167 3.55 -12.59 6.42
N LEU A 168 4.68 -12.54 7.13
CA LEU A 168 5.92 -11.97 6.60
C LEU A 168 6.47 -12.78 5.42
N ARG A 169 6.38 -14.11 5.48
CA ARG A 169 6.85 -14.99 4.39
C ARG A 169 6.01 -14.79 3.12
N MET A 170 4.69 -14.78 3.23
CA MET A 170 3.79 -14.50 2.12
C MET A 170 4.08 -13.14 1.51
N HIS A 171 4.29 -12.12 2.34
CA HIS A 171 4.67 -10.79 1.87
C HIS A 171 5.99 -10.81 1.09
N THR A 172 7.05 -11.42 1.67
CA THR A 172 8.37 -11.55 1.03
C THR A 172 8.27 -12.29 -0.32
N GLN A 173 7.45 -13.35 -0.39
CA GLN A 173 7.34 -14.15 -1.60
C GLN A 173 6.49 -13.48 -2.68
N MET A 174 5.38 -12.83 -2.32
CA MET A 174 4.36 -12.39 -3.28
C MET A 174 4.44 -10.90 -3.61
N VAL A 175 4.86 -10.06 -2.66
CA VAL A 175 4.94 -8.61 -2.83
C VAL A 175 6.33 -8.25 -3.36
N ARG A 176 6.38 -7.41 -4.40
CA ARG A 176 7.63 -7.02 -5.08
C ARG A 176 7.87 -5.52 -5.12
N ASN A 177 6.80 -4.73 -5.11
CA ASN A 177 6.90 -3.30 -5.24
C ASN A 177 6.71 -2.69 -3.86
N TRP A 178 7.76 -2.03 -3.36
CA TRP A 178 7.73 -1.22 -2.14
C TRP A 178 7.31 0.24 -2.44
N GLY A 179 6.96 0.53 -3.70
CA GLY A 179 6.46 1.82 -4.20
C GLY A 179 6.14 1.73 -5.69
N TYR A 180 5.58 2.80 -6.26
CA TYR A 180 5.34 2.90 -7.70
C TYR A 180 6.65 3.13 -8.47
N PHE A 181 6.70 2.72 -9.75
CA PHE A 181 7.97 2.56 -10.47
C PHE A 181 8.78 3.85 -10.54
N SER A 182 8.16 4.98 -10.86
CA SER A 182 8.88 6.25 -10.94
C SER A 182 9.35 6.75 -9.58
N GLU A 183 8.58 6.58 -8.50
CA GLU A 183 9.00 6.86 -7.13
C GLU A 183 10.17 5.97 -6.69
N VAL A 184 10.11 4.67 -6.98
CA VAL A 184 11.18 3.71 -6.68
C VAL A 184 12.49 4.12 -7.38
N VAL A 185 12.42 4.48 -8.65
CA VAL A 185 13.57 4.97 -9.42
C VAL A 185 14.10 6.28 -8.82
N GLN A 186 13.21 7.22 -8.47
CA GLN A 186 13.60 8.49 -7.87
C GLN A 186 14.32 8.27 -6.54
N ILE A 187 13.69 7.54 -5.61
CA ILE A 187 14.22 7.27 -4.28
C ILE A 187 15.56 6.55 -4.37
N SER A 188 15.66 5.53 -5.23
CA SER A 188 16.91 4.81 -5.46
C SER A 188 18.01 5.73 -6.00
N SER A 189 17.68 6.59 -6.97
CA SER A 189 18.65 7.53 -7.54
C SER A 189 19.16 8.50 -6.48
N GLU A 190 18.25 9.13 -5.73
CA GLU A 190 18.60 10.07 -4.67
C GLU A 190 19.44 9.39 -3.57
N LEU A 191 19.06 8.19 -3.14
CA LEU A 191 19.75 7.43 -2.10
C LEU A 191 21.18 7.03 -2.52
N TYR A 192 21.35 6.50 -3.73
CA TYR A 192 22.60 5.83 -4.13
C TYR A 192 23.61 6.71 -4.88
N THR A 193 23.17 7.79 -5.53
CA THR A 193 24.08 8.70 -6.28
C THR A 193 25.27 9.21 -5.44
N PRO A 194 25.12 9.54 -4.15
CA PRO A 194 26.26 9.95 -3.32
C PRO A 194 27.35 8.88 -3.14
N LEU A 195 27.08 7.62 -3.50
CA LEU A 195 28.04 6.51 -3.46
C LEU A 195 28.70 6.25 -4.83
N ASP A 196 28.46 7.09 -5.83
CA ASP A 196 28.96 6.91 -7.19
C ASP A 196 30.49 6.82 -7.29
N GLU A 197 31.22 7.73 -6.63
CA GLU A 197 32.70 7.72 -6.68
C GLU A 197 33.30 6.46 -6.06
N PRO A 198 32.91 6.03 -4.83
CA PRO A 198 33.34 4.76 -4.28
C PRO A 198 33.04 3.55 -5.17
N PHE A 199 31.83 3.46 -5.75
CA PHE A 199 31.46 2.38 -6.66
C PHE A 199 32.31 2.39 -7.93
N ARG A 200 32.50 3.56 -8.54
CA ARG A 200 33.30 3.69 -9.77
C ARG A 200 34.74 3.26 -9.56
N LYS A 201 35.32 3.60 -8.41
CA LYS A 201 36.69 3.22 -8.06
C LYS A 201 36.85 1.71 -7.88
N ALA A 202 35.85 1.02 -7.33
CA ALA A 202 35.95 -0.39 -6.98
C ALA A 202 35.44 -1.35 -8.07
N LEU A 203 34.33 -1.00 -8.74
CA LEU A 203 33.63 -1.85 -9.70
C LEU A 203 33.76 -1.38 -11.16
N GLY A 204 34.32 -0.19 -11.39
CA GLY A 204 34.45 0.41 -12.73
C GLY A 204 33.17 1.08 -13.25
N PHE A 205 32.11 1.15 -12.45
CA PHE A 205 30.86 1.84 -12.76
C PHE A 205 30.26 2.47 -11.48
N ALA A 206 29.45 3.50 -11.63
CA ALA A 206 28.77 4.20 -10.54
C ALA A 206 27.45 3.53 -10.14
N ALA A 207 26.95 3.78 -8.94
CA ALA A 207 25.65 3.27 -8.53
C ALA A 207 24.51 3.83 -9.41
N SER A 208 24.65 5.09 -9.85
CA SER A 208 23.77 5.71 -10.83
C SER A 208 23.79 5.02 -12.21
N ASP A 209 24.93 4.45 -12.64
CA ASP A 209 25.04 3.70 -13.91
C ASP A 209 24.20 2.42 -13.88
N LEU A 210 24.17 1.72 -12.74
CA LEU A 210 23.33 0.53 -12.52
C LEU A 210 21.83 0.90 -12.63
N ILE A 211 21.42 1.95 -11.93
CA ILE A 211 20.03 2.43 -11.92
C ILE A 211 19.61 2.88 -13.32
N ALA A 212 20.47 3.65 -14.01
CA ALA A 212 20.22 4.09 -15.37
C ALA A 212 20.09 2.90 -16.32
N THR A 213 20.98 1.90 -16.21
CA THR A 213 20.94 0.69 -17.03
C THR A 213 19.63 -0.08 -16.83
N GLY A 214 19.25 -0.36 -15.59
CA GLY A 214 17.99 -1.03 -15.27
C GLY A 214 16.75 -0.31 -15.82
N ARG A 215 16.70 1.02 -15.65
CA ARG A 215 15.59 1.84 -16.16
C ARG A 215 15.49 1.76 -17.67
N HIS A 216 16.63 1.79 -18.37
CA HIS A 216 16.64 1.71 -19.83
C HIS A 216 16.34 0.30 -20.35
N LEU A 217 16.67 -0.77 -19.62
CA LEU A 217 16.21 -2.12 -19.95
C LEU A 217 14.68 -2.22 -19.93
N VAL A 218 14.03 -1.66 -18.89
CA VAL A 218 12.55 -1.57 -18.83
C VAL A 218 12.01 -0.79 -20.02
N ALA A 219 12.53 0.40 -20.31
CA ALA A 219 12.07 1.22 -21.42
C ALA A 219 12.27 0.56 -22.80
N LEU A 220 13.38 -0.18 -22.99
CA LEU A 220 13.62 -0.95 -24.21
C LEU A 220 12.61 -2.11 -24.34
N LEU A 221 12.34 -2.83 -23.26
CA LEU A 221 11.34 -3.91 -23.24
C LEU A 221 9.95 -3.36 -23.59
N GLU A 222 9.54 -2.24 -22.99
CA GLU A 222 8.25 -1.58 -23.27
C GLU A 222 8.13 -1.14 -24.73
N SER A 223 9.19 -0.50 -25.26
CA SER A 223 9.24 -0.06 -26.65
C SER A 223 9.10 -1.24 -27.63
N ARG A 224 9.88 -2.31 -27.42
CA ARG A 224 9.85 -3.51 -28.28
C ARG A 224 8.53 -4.27 -28.16
N SER A 225 7.99 -4.37 -26.95
CA SER A 225 6.67 -5.00 -26.71
C SER A 225 5.54 -4.23 -27.40
N THR A 226 5.60 -2.90 -27.36
CA THR A 226 4.65 -2.01 -28.03
C THR A 226 4.73 -2.16 -29.55
N GLU A 227 5.94 -2.16 -30.09
CA GLU A 227 6.17 -2.37 -31.53
C GLU A 227 5.60 -3.71 -31.99
N ARG A 228 5.92 -4.80 -31.26
CA ARG A 228 5.37 -6.13 -31.54
C ARG A 228 3.85 -6.14 -31.52
N LEU A 229 3.24 -5.60 -30.47
CA LEU A 229 1.78 -5.55 -30.34
C LEU A 229 1.14 -4.76 -31.49
N ASN A 230 1.77 -3.66 -31.94
CA ASN A 230 1.30 -2.88 -33.07
C ASN A 230 1.36 -3.70 -34.38
N ARG A 231 2.47 -4.40 -34.65
CA ARG A 231 2.60 -5.28 -35.83
C ARG A 231 1.51 -6.36 -35.85
N LEU A 232 1.28 -7.03 -34.72
CA LEU A 232 0.19 -7.99 -34.56
C LEU A 232 -1.17 -7.35 -34.79
N ARG A 233 -1.43 -6.19 -34.18
CA ARG A 233 -2.70 -5.46 -34.33
C ARG A 233 -3.00 -5.11 -35.78
N PHE A 234 -2.00 -4.70 -36.58
CA PHE A 234 -2.19 -4.40 -38.00
C PHE A 234 -2.63 -5.63 -38.79
N ALA A 235 -1.98 -6.78 -38.58
CA ALA A 235 -2.39 -8.03 -39.23
C ALA A 235 -3.75 -8.53 -38.74
N PHE A 236 -4.00 -8.49 -37.42
CA PHE A 236 -5.18 -9.09 -36.79
C PHE A 236 -6.46 -8.25 -36.94
N ARG A 237 -6.39 -7.04 -37.52
CA ARG A 237 -7.56 -6.27 -37.95
C ARG A 237 -8.16 -6.77 -39.27
N GLU A 238 -7.43 -7.61 -40.02
CA GLU A 238 -7.86 -8.07 -41.33
C GLU A 238 -9.04 -9.05 -41.27
N LYS A 239 -10.06 -8.83 -42.10
CA LYS A 239 -11.36 -9.53 -41.99
C LYS A 239 -11.36 -10.94 -42.55
N THR A 240 -10.46 -11.27 -43.47
CA THR A 240 -10.41 -12.59 -44.13
C THR A 240 -9.11 -13.32 -43.81
N THR A 241 -9.16 -14.66 -43.80
CA THR A 241 -7.97 -15.51 -43.55
C THR A 241 -6.83 -15.20 -44.51
N ALA A 242 -7.12 -15.04 -45.81
CA ALA A 242 -6.11 -14.69 -46.81
C ALA A 242 -5.44 -13.35 -46.54
N ARG A 243 -6.22 -12.31 -46.19
CA ARG A 243 -5.68 -10.98 -45.87
C ARG A 243 -4.89 -11.00 -44.56
N LEU A 244 -5.37 -11.72 -43.54
CA LEU A 244 -4.67 -11.91 -42.27
C LEU A 244 -3.29 -12.52 -42.47
N VAL A 245 -3.19 -13.65 -43.18
CA VAL A 245 -1.91 -14.35 -43.39
C VAL A 245 -0.95 -13.46 -44.18
N ARG A 246 -1.40 -12.86 -45.29
CA ARG A 246 -0.56 -11.96 -46.10
C ARG A 246 -0.07 -10.75 -45.30
N ALA A 247 -0.97 -10.11 -44.53
CA ALA A 247 -0.60 -8.99 -43.67
C ALA A 247 0.38 -9.41 -42.56
N PHE A 248 0.19 -10.59 -41.98
CA PHE A 248 1.09 -11.14 -40.97
C PHE A 248 2.51 -11.29 -41.50
N PHE A 249 2.71 -12.01 -42.62
CA PHE A 249 4.03 -12.19 -43.24
C PHE A 249 4.63 -10.87 -43.74
N LYS A 250 3.80 -9.92 -44.20
CA LYS A 250 4.26 -8.58 -44.56
C LYS A 250 4.82 -7.79 -43.37
N HIS A 251 4.19 -7.91 -42.20
CA HIS A 251 4.56 -7.16 -40.99
C HIS A 251 5.58 -7.88 -40.09
N HIS A 252 5.90 -9.14 -40.40
CA HIS A 252 6.89 -9.96 -39.69
C HIS A 252 7.90 -10.58 -40.68
N PRO A 253 8.70 -9.76 -41.39
CA PRO A 253 9.65 -10.25 -42.40
C PRO A 253 10.74 -11.16 -41.83
N GLU A 254 10.98 -11.09 -40.51
CA GLU A 254 11.89 -11.99 -39.79
C GLU A 254 11.41 -13.46 -39.77
N MET A 255 10.12 -13.69 -40.05
CA MET A 255 9.52 -15.02 -39.99
C MET A 255 9.83 -15.82 -41.25
N LYS A 256 10.44 -16.99 -41.07
CA LYS A 256 10.71 -17.91 -42.17
C LYS A 256 9.41 -18.53 -42.67
N GLY A 257 9.08 -18.31 -43.94
CA GLY A 257 7.93 -18.96 -44.58
C GLY A 257 7.42 -18.16 -45.78
N ASP A 258 6.40 -18.71 -46.44
CA ASP A 258 5.72 -18.06 -47.57
C ASP A 258 4.21 -18.03 -47.29
N ALA A 259 3.61 -16.85 -47.42
CA ALA A 259 2.20 -16.63 -47.10
C ALA A 259 1.27 -17.50 -47.95
N GLU A 260 1.58 -17.69 -49.23
CA GLU A 260 0.74 -18.48 -50.14
C GLU A 260 0.89 -19.98 -49.89
N LYS A 261 2.10 -20.47 -49.57
CA LYS A 261 2.32 -21.85 -49.12
C LYS A 261 1.58 -22.12 -47.82
N PHE A 262 1.64 -21.19 -46.86
CA PHE A 262 0.89 -21.32 -45.61
C PHE A 262 -0.61 -21.41 -45.88
N LEU A 263 -1.16 -20.51 -46.71
CA LEU A 263 -2.59 -20.51 -47.07
C LEU A 263 -3.04 -21.83 -47.72
N LYS A 264 -2.23 -22.40 -48.62
CA LYS A 264 -2.51 -23.69 -49.27
C LYS A 264 -2.48 -24.87 -48.29
N ALA A 265 -1.73 -24.75 -47.20
CA ALA A 265 -1.61 -25.79 -46.18
C ALA A 265 -2.70 -25.73 -45.11
N ILE A 266 -3.60 -24.73 -45.16
CA ILE A 266 -4.71 -24.63 -44.20
C ILE A 266 -5.77 -25.68 -44.56
N PRO A 267 -6.10 -26.62 -43.65
CA PRO A 267 -7.17 -27.60 -43.89
C PRO A 267 -8.54 -26.94 -44.08
N GLU A 268 -9.43 -27.61 -44.82
CA GLU A 268 -10.83 -27.20 -44.93
C GLU A 268 -11.52 -27.15 -43.55
N GLY A 269 -12.39 -26.16 -43.35
CA GLY A 269 -13.13 -25.98 -42.09
C GLY A 269 -12.39 -25.21 -40.99
N VAL A 270 -11.11 -24.89 -41.16
CA VAL A 270 -10.37 -24.06 -40.19
C VAL A 270 -10.82 -22.61 -40.24
N THR A 271 -11.20 -22.05 -39.08
CA THR A 271 -11.69 -20.68 -38.98
C THR A 271 -10.57 -19.66 -39.03
N ARG A 272 -10.89 -18.42 -39.42
CA ARG A 272 -9.96 -17.28 -39.36
C ARG A 272 -9.37 -17.10 -37.95
N GLU A 273 -10.16 -17.32 -36.91
CA GLU A 273 -9.72 -17.22 -35.52
C GLU A 273 -8.69 -18.30 -35.16
N GLN A 274 -8.92 -19.55 -35.58
CA GLN A 274 -7.95 -20.63 -35.39
C GLN A 274 -6.64 -20.34 -36.13
N VAL A 275 -6.71 -19.74 -37.33
CA VAL A 275 -5.51 -19.29 -38.06
C VAL A 275 -4.82 -18.16 -37.31
N ALA A 276 -5.56 -17.18 -36.79
CA ALA A 276 -5.02 -16.08 -36.00
C ALA A 276 -4.28 -16.60 -34.75
N TYR A 277 -4.85 -17.58 -34.05
CA TYR A 277 -4.21 -18.22 -32.90
C TYR A 277 -2.88 -18.90 -33.27
N ARG A 278 -2.84 -19.66 -34.39
CA ARG A 278 -1.59 -20.28 -34.89
C ARG A 278 -0.52 -19.24 -35.22
N LEU A 279 -0.91 -18.16 -35.90
CA LEU A 279 0.01 -17.06 -36.22
C LEU A 279 0.50 -16.35 -34.96
N LEU A 280 -0.36 -16.19 -33.95
CA LEU A 280 0.00 -15.62 -32.65
C LEU A 280 1.05 -16.48 -31.95
N THR A 281 0.80 -17.79 -31.84
CA THR A 281 1.77 -18.75 -31.26
C THR A 281 3.10 -18.72 -32.01
N HIS A 282 3.09 -18.55 -33.33
CA HIS A 282 4.33 -18.43 -34.08
C HIS A 282 5.04 -17.09 -33.78
N ALA A 283 4.31 -15.98 -33.69
CA ALA A 283 4.83 -14.68 -33.29
C ALA A 283 5.34 -14.63 -31.84
N ASP A 284 4.90 -15.54 -30.98
CA ASP A 284 5.38 -15.66 -29.60
C ASP A 284 6.84 -16.14 -29.54
N ILE A 285 7.33 -16.85 -30.56
CA ILE A 285 8.76 -17.23 -30.68
C ILE A 285 9.66 -15.99 -30.66
N ALA A 286 9.22 -14.90 -31.28
CA ALA A 286 9.97 -13.64 -31.33
C ALA A 286 10.02 -12.91 -29.97
N LEU A 287 9.25 -13.31 -28.95
CA LEU A 287 9.31 -12.69 -27.62
C LEU A 287 10.69 -12.86 -26.97
N VAL A 288 11.41 -13.94 -27.29
CA VAL A 288 12.80 -14.12 -26.83
C VAL A 288 13.68 -12.97 -27.30
N GLN A 289 13.54 -12.55 -28.57
CA GLN A 289 14.31 -11.44 -29.13
C GLN A 289 13.89 -10.08 -28.56
N VAL A 290 12.61 -9.92 -28.20
CA VAL A 290 12.13 -8.72 -27.50
C VAL A 290 12.87 -8.51 -26.16
N MET A 291 13.18 -9.60 -25.46
CA MET A 291 13.81 -9.63 -24.14
C MET A 291 15.31 -9.93 -24.16
N ASN A 292 15.92 -10.05 -25.33
CA ASN A 292 17.37 -10.16 -25.51
C ASN A 292 17.99 -8.80 -25.80
N PHE A 293 18.98 -8.42 -25.02
CA PHE A 293 19.68 -7.14 -25.14
C PHE A 293 21.15 -7.36 -25.45
N THR A 294 21.73 -6.42 -26.19
CA THR A 294 23.19 -6.33 -26.33
C THR A 294 23.72 -5.16 -25.50
N ALA A 295 24.94 -5.27 -25.00
CA ALA A 295 25.58 -4.15 -24.30
C ALA A 295 25.67 -2.89 -25.16
N SER A 296 25.84 -3.04 -26.49
CA SER A 296 25.87 -1.89 -27.42
C SER A 296 24.55 -1.15 -27.50
N GLU A 297 23.43 -1.87 -27.58
CA GLU A 297 22.09 -1.26 -27.61
C GLU A 297 21.79 -0.52 -26.31
N VAL A 298 22.14 -1.14 -25.18
CA VAL A 298 21.95 -0.55 -23.85
C VAL A 298 22.85 0.68 -23.67
N ALA A 299 24.12 0.61 -24.07
CA ALA A 299 25.06 1.73 -24.03
C ALA A 299 24.57 2.91 -24.89
N GLN A 300 24.11 2.64 -26.12
CA GLN A 300 23.55 3.68 -26.99
C GLN A 300 22.32 4.34 -26.37
N ARG A 301 21.46 3.57 -25.72
CA ARG A 301 20.22 4.08 -25.13
C ARG A 301 20.46 4.86 -23.83
N THR A 302 21.41 4.41 -23.01
CA THR A 302 21.77 5.04 -21.73
C THR A 302 22.69 6.25 -21.91
N GLY A 303 23.46 6.30 -23.00
CA GLY A 303 24.56 7.26 -23.18
C GLY A 303 25.85 6.87 -22.44
N LEU A 304 25.90 5.68 -21.83
CA LEU A 304 27.09 5.15 -21.15
C LEU A 304 28.10 4.60 -22.16
N SER A 305 29.36 4.45 -21.72
CA SER A 305 30.36 3.74 -22.52
C SER A 305 30.05 2.24 -22.57
N LEU A 306 30.45 1.59 -23.66
CA LEU A 306 30.25 0.15 -23.85
C LEU A 306 30.86 -0.68 -22.71
N ASP A 307 32.01 -0.27 -22.20
CA ASP A 307 32.71 -0.97 -21.12
C ASP A 307 31.97 -0.84 -19.79
N ILE A 308 31.50 0.36 -19.45
CA ILE A 308 30.66 0.58 -18.26
C ILE A 308 29.39 -0.27 -18.35
N THR A 309 28.70 -0.24 -19.49
CA THR A 309 27.48 -1.03 -19.67
C THR A 309 27.72 -2.54 -19.53
N ARG A 310 28.84 -3.06 -20.06
CA ARG A 310 29.21 -4.47 -19.88
C ARG A 310 29.48 -4.80 -18.41
N SER A 311 30.22 -3.96 -17.70
CA SER A 311 30.50 -4.16 -16.27
C SER A 311 29.21 -4.17 -15.44
N VAL A 312 28.30 -3.23 -15.72
CA VAL A 312 26.99 -3.17 -15.05
C VAL A 312 26.18 -4.42 -15.32
N LEU A 313 26.01 -4.82 -16.59
CA LEU A 313 25.22 -6.00 -16.95
C LEU A 313 25.82 -7.28 -16.36
N SER A 314 27.15 -7.43 -16.40
CA SER A 314 27.86 -8.57 -15.81
C SER A 314 27.63 -8.66 -14.30
N ALA A 315 27.65 -7.54 -13.58
CA ALA A 315 27.44 -7.50 -12.13
C ALA A 315 26.04 -7.98 -11.68
N VAL A 316 25.05 -7.97 -12.58
CA VAL A 316 23.67 -8.42 -12.30
C VAL A 316 23.24 -9.60 -13.18
N SER A 317 24.21 -10.35 -13.72
CA SER A 317 23.95 -11.52 -14.56
C SER A 317 24.23 -12.85 -13.86
N LEU A 318 23.48 -13.88 -14.26
CA LEU A 318 23.74 -15.28 -13.99
C LEU A 318 23.90 -16.05 -15.29
N HIS A 319 24.58 -17.19 -15.24
CA HIS A 319 24.77 -18.11 -16.36
C HIS A 319 23.99 -19.42 -16.14
N PRO A 320 23.60 -20.12 -17.22
CA PRO A 320 23.02 -21.45 -17.11
C PRO A 320 23.91 -22.41 -16.31
N GLY A 321 23.37 -22.98 -15.22
CA GLY A 321 24.08 -23.90 -14.34
C GLY A 321 24.67 -23.27 -13.08
N ASP A 322 24.70 -21.93 -12.97
CA ASP A 322 25.23 -21.22 -11.79
C ASP A 322 24.52 -21.63 -10.49
N LEU A 323 23.24 -22.06 -10.59
CA LEU A 323 22.44 -22.46 -9.43
C LEU A 323 22.35 -23.98 -9.23
N SER A 324 23.15 -24.78 -9.96
CA SER A 324 23.10 -26.26 -9.93
C SER A 324 23.32 -26.88 -8.54
N GLN A 325 24.07 -26.20 -7.67
CA GLN A 325 24.36 -26.67 -6.30
C GLN A 325 23.33 -26.17 -5.27
N GLN A 326 22.37 -25.35 -5.66
CA GLN A 326 21.39 -24.79 -4.74
C GLN A 326 20.14 -25.67 -4.67
N ALA A 327 19.66 -25.92 -3.46
CA ALA A 327 18.40 -26.62 -3.26
C ALA A 327 17.22 -25.75 -3.77
N PRO A 328 16.39 -26.26 -4.71
CA PRO A 328 15.25 -25.50 -5.25
C PRO A 328 14.30 -24.92 -4.20
N GLU A 329 14.12 -25.62 -3.07
CA GLU A 329 13.25 -25.17 -1.97
C GLU A 329 13.73 -23.86 -1.32
N HIS A 330 15.04 -23.58 -1.32
CA HIS A 330 15.57 -22.34 -0.76
C HIS A 330 15.24 -21.11 -1.64
N MET A 331 15.05 -21.32 -2.94
CA MET A 331 14.84 -20.24 -3.93
C MET A 331 13.53 -19.48 -3.72
N PHE A 332 12.56 -20.04 -3.01
CA PHE A 332 11.30 -19.36 -2.71
C PHE A 332 11.47 -18.15 -1.79
N MET A 333 12.52 -18.17 -0.96
CA MET A 333 12.75 -17.15 0.08
C MET A 333 14.18 -16.58 0.10
N ALA A 334 15.02 -17.03 -0.82
CA ALA A 334 16.40 -16.59 -0.99
C ALA A 334 16.80 -16.79 -2.46
N ASN A 335 16.04 -16.20 -3.38
CA ASN A 335 16.26 -16.38 -4.81
C ASN A 335 17.47 -15.55 -5.29
N PRO A 336 18.53 -16.16 -5.85
CA PRO A 336 19.66 -15.40 -6.41
C PRO A 336 19.26 -14.46 -7.55
N VAL A 337 18.17 -14.77 -8.27
CA VAL A 337 17.61 -13.92 -9.34
C VAL A 337 17.22 -12.53 -8.84
N TRP A 338 16.93 -12.36 -7.54
CA TRP A 338 16.63 -11.05 -6.95
C TRP A 338 17.81 -10.07 -7.06
N ARG A 339 19.04 -10.57 -6.99
CA ARG A 339 20.26 -9.75 -7.12
C ARG A 339 20.76 -9.69 -8.56
N SER A 340 20.52 -10.76 -9.30
CA SER A 340 21.01 -10.92 -10.67
C SER A 340 19.88 -11.36 -11.61
N PRO A 341 18.95 -10.45 -11.97
CA PRO A 341 17.80 -10.78 -12.80
C PRO A 341 18.14 -10.97 -14.29
N VAL A 342 19.37 -10.67 -14.71
CA VAL A 342 19.83 -10.81 -16.10
C VAL A 342 20.45 -12.20 -16.29
N ILE A 343 20.31 -12.77 -17.48
CA ILE A 343 20.91 -14.05 -17.85
C ILE A 343 21.85 -13.82 -19.02
N GLU A 344 23.11 -14.17 -18.85
CA GLU A 344 24.10 -14.07 -19.92
C GLU A 344 24.16 -15.39 -20.70
N ILE A 345 23.88 -15.32 -22.01
CA ILE A 345 23.89 -16.47 -22.92
C ILE A 345 24.67 -16.07 -24.18
N GLY A 346 25.86 -16.65 -24.37
CA GLY A 346 26.65 -16.45 -25.58
C GLY A 346 27.00 -14.97 -25.87
N GLY A 347 27.23 -14.17 -24.83
CA GLY A 347 27.54 -12.74 -24.93
C GLY A 347 26.32 -11.83 -25.17
N ALA A 348 25.11 -12.36 -25.15
CA ALA A 348 23.85 -11.61 -25.12
C ALA A 348 23.21 -11.68 -23.73
N TYR A 349 22.37 -10.69 -23.40
CA TYR A 349 21.74 -10.55 -22.10
C TYR A 349 20.23 -10.77 -22.23
N PHE A 350 19.73 -11.92 -21.80
CA PHE A 350 18.31 -12.21 -21.72
C PHE A 350 17.75 -11.71 -20.38
N CYS A 351 16.77 -10.81 -20.41
CA CYS A 351 16.14 -10.30 -19.17
C CYS A 351 14.62 -10.21 -19.35
N PRO A 352 13.85 -11.21 -18.87
CA PRO A 352 12.42 -11.26 -19.08
C PRO A 352 11.62 -10.34 -18.12
N ALA A 353 12.21 -9.92 -17.01
CA ALA A 353 11.61 -8.98 -16.06
C ALA A 353 12.65 -7.96 -15.55
N PRO A 354 13.07 -6.99 -16.39
CA PRO A 354 14.05 -5.97 -16.01
C PRO A 354 13.60 -5.11 -14.82
N GLN A 355 12.29 -4.97 -14.59
CA GLN A 355 11.74 -4.29 -13.43
C GLN A 355 12.09 -4.98 -12.10
N SER A 356 12.45 -6.27 -12.12
CA SER A 356 12.86 -7.02 -10.92
C SER A 356 14.08 -6.41 -10.24
N LEU A 357 14.98 -5.78 -11.00
CA LEU A 357 16.10 -5.03 -10.44
C LEU A 357 15.62 -3.95 -9.45
N PHE A 358 14.50 -3.29 -9.73
CA PHE A 358 13.94 -2.23 -8.88
C PHE A 358 13.14 -2.77 -7.70
N SER A 359 12.51 -3.93 -7.87
CA SER A 359 11.88 -4.66 -6.76
C SER A 359 12.90 -5.01 -5.66
N HIS A 360 14.15 -5.28 -6.05
CA HIS A 360 15.22 -5.75 -5.15
C HIS A 360 16.43 -4.82 -5.07
N ILE A 361 16.30 -3.57 -5.51
CA ILE A 361 17.42 -2.62 -5.66
C ILE A 361 18.21 -2.42 -4.36
N HIS A 362 17.52 -2.46 -3.22
CA HIS A 362 18.17 -2.35 -1.92
C HIS A 362 19.05 -3.56 -1.60
N ASP A 363 18.65 -4.78 -1.97
CA ASP A 363 19.47 -5.98 -1.77
C ASP A 363 20.62 -6.06 -2.78
N VAL A 364 20.38 -5.66 -4.04
CA VAL A 364 21.42 -5.53 -5.07
C VAL A 364 22.52 -4.57 -4.60
N MET A 365 22.17 -3.35 -4.22
CA MET A 365 23.14 -2.34 -3.79
C MET A 365 23.88 -2.75 -2.52
N ARG A 366 23.20 -3.44 -1.59
CA ARG A 366 23.82 -3.93 -0.35
C ARG A 366 24.79 -5.08 -0.62
N SER A 367 24.47 -5.98 -1.56
CA SER A 367 25.37 -7.05 -2.00
C SER A 367 26.64 -6.44 -2.60
N LEU A 368 26.47 -5.55 -3.58
CA LEU A 368 27.59 -4.88 -4.26
C LEU A 368 28.44 -4.07 -3.27
N ALA A 369 27.80 -3.27 -2.40
CA ALA A 369 28.52 -2.51 -1.37
C ALA A 369 29.26 -3.41 -0.39
N GLY A 370 28.69 -4.57 -0.02
CA GLY A 370 29.34 -5.55 0.84
C GLY A 370 30.59 -6.15 0.21
N GLU A 371 30.53 -6.50 -1.07
CA GLU A 371 31.67 -7.05 -1.83
C GLU A 371 32.87 -6.09 -1.90
N ILE A 372 32.60 -4.78 -1.93
CA ILE A 372 33.63 -3.73 -2.00
C ILE A 372 33.92 -3.04 -0.66
N GLY A 373 33.37 -3.54 0.45
CA GLY A 373 33.64 -3.04 1.80
C GLY A 373 33.01 -1.68 2.14
N LEU A 374 31.92 -1.28 1.48
CA LEU A 374 31.20 -0.02 1.69
C LEU A 374 29.91 -0.16 2.52
N SER A 375 29.76 -1.24 3.28
CA SER A 375 28.53 -1.47 4.06
C SER A 375 28.24 -0.36 5.07
N GLU A 376 29.26 0.14 5.79
CA GLU A 376 29.07 1.21 6.78
C GLU A 376 28.70 2.54 6.13
N ASP A 377 29.32 2.88 5.00
CA ASP A 377 29.00 4.10 4.25
C ASP A 377 27.59 4.05 3.69
N LEU A 378 27.16 2.87 3.21
CA LEU A 378 25.79 2.66 2.76
C LEU A 378 24.78 2.83 3.90
N GLU A 379 25.00 2.22 5.06
CA GLU A 379 24.06 2.36 6.20
C GLU A 379 23.99 3.81 6.71
N ARG A 380 25.14 4.52 6.76
CA ARG A 380 25.17 5.96 7.07
C ARG A 380 24.37 6.77 6.05
N ARG A 381 24.57 6.50 4.75
CA ARG A 381 23.85 7.19 3.68
C ARG A 381 22.34 6.92 3.74
N ARG A 382 21.93 5.70 4.06
CA ARG A 382 20.52 5.31 4.24
C ARG A 382 19.85 6.09 5.36
N ALA A 383 20.52 6.25 6.52
CA ALA A 383 20.00 7.06 7.63
C ALA A 383 19.82 8.52 7.22
N THR A 384 20.90 9.16 6.73
CA THR A 384 20.85 10.58 6.31
C THR A 384 19.81 10.82 5.20
N TYR A 385 19.71 9.92 4.22
CA TYR A 385 18.73 10.05 3.15
C TYR A 385 17.30 10.04 3.67
N LEU A 386 16.98 9.11 4.58
CA LEU A 386 15.63 8.96 5.09
C LEU A 386 15.19 10.24 5.82
N GLU A 387 16.03 10.75 6.72
CA GLU A 387 15.77 12.01 7.44
C GLU A 387 15.62 13.21 6.50
N GLU A 388 16.49 13.35 5.49
CA GLU A 388 16.39 14.43 4.50
C GLU A 388 15.10 14.34 3.68
N LYS A 389 14.74 13.12 3.26
CA LYS A 389 13.57 12.88 2.42
C LYS A 389 12.28 13.12 3.20
N VAL A 390 12.17 12.59 4.41
CA VAL A 390 10.99 12.76 5.26
C VAL A 390 10.81 14.22 5.65
N LYS A 391 11.87 14.94 6.00
CA LYS A 391 11.84 16.39 6.22
C LYS A 391 11.25 17.15 5.02
N ALA A 392 11.69 16.83 3.80
CA ALA A 392 11.18 17.47 2.58
C ALA A 392 9.70 17.15 2.34
N LEU A 393 9.30 15.89 2.56
CA LEU A 393 7.92 15.44 2.44
C LEU A 393 6.99 16.12 3.46
N LEU A 394 7.42 16.26 4.72
CA LEU A 394 6.66 16.97 5.76
C LEU A 394 6.48 18.45 5.42
N ALA A 395 7.53 19.12 4.94
CA ALA A 395 7.45 20.50 4.50
C ALA A 395 6.46 20.68 3.32
N GLN A 396 6.40 19.70 2.41
CA GLN A 396 5.42 19.68 1.32
C GLN A 396 3.99 19.45 1.83
N ALA A 397 3.80 18.50 2.75
CA ALA A 397 2.49 18.12 3.27
C ALA A 397 1.87 19.20 4.17
N LEU A 398 2.71 19.93 4.92
CA LEU A 398 2.32 20.88 5.96
C LEU A 398 3.01 22.24 5.75
N PRO A 399 2.72 22.97 4.66
CA PRO A 399 3.48 24.18 4.26
C PRO A 399 3.32 25.39 5.20
N ARG A 400 2.37 25.34 6.15
CA ARG A 400 2.14 26.37 7.17
C ARG A 400 2.69 25.99 8.55
N ALA A 401 3.40 24.87 8.64
CA ALA A 401 3.90 24.37 9.90
C ALA A 401 5.28 24.92 10.24
N GLU A 402 5.58 24.97 11.53
CA GLU A 402 6.93 25.12 12.04
C GLU A 402 7.53 23.71 12.18
N LEU A 403 8.71 23.50 11.58
CA LEU A 403 9.36 22.20 11.51
C LEU A 403 10.72 22.24 12.22
N CYS A 404 10.86 21.35 13.18
CA CYS A 404 12.07 21.05 13.93
C CYS A 404 12.63 19.70 13.48
N HIS A 405 13.96 19.58 13.43
CA HIS A 405 14.62 18.33 13.02
C HIS A 405 15.88 18.05 13.86
N GLY A 406 16.17 16.77 14.11
CA GLY A 406 17.34 16.32 14.87
C GLY A 406 17.40 16.93 16.27
N ILE A 407 16.25 17.01 16.97
CA ILE A 407 16.16 17.73 18.24
C ILE A 407 16.44 16.80 19.41
N LYS A 408 17.33 17.25 20.29
CA LYS A 408 17.69 16.57 21.54
C LYS A 408 16.93 17.12 22.73
N TRP A 409 16.49 16.23 23.60
CA TRP A 409 15.69 16.55 24.78
C TRP A 409 16.00 15.58 25.92
N ARG A 410 15.65 15.93 27.17
CA ARG A 410 16.07 15.17 28.36
C ARG A 410 14.93 14.82 29.30
N VAL A 411 14.93 13.58 29.78
CA VAL A 411 14.05 13.12 30.87
C VAL A 411 14.91 12.41 31.90
N ASP A 412 14.79 12.77 33.18
CA ASP A 412 15.49 12.12 34.29
C ASP A 412 17.01 12.00 34.06
N GLY A 413 17.61 13.01 33.42
CA GLY A 413 19.04 13.04 33.09
C GLY A 413 19.47 12.22 31.88
N VAL A 414 18.56 11.50 31.22
CA VAL A 414 18.80 10.75 29.98
C VAL A 414 18.50 11.64 28.78
N GLU A 415 19.43 11.70 27.82
CA GLU A 415 19.26 12.42 26.56
C GLU A 415 18.63 11.51 25.50
N TYR A 416 17.61 12.03 24.85
CA TYR A 416 16.92 11.43 23.70
C TYR A 416 17.01 12.38 22.53
N GLU A 417 16.84 11.85 21.32
CA GLU A 417 16.74 12.60 20.08
C GLU A 417 15.38 12.31 19.45
N THR A 418 14.86 13.19 18.61
CA THR A 418 13.68 12.94 17.78
C THR A 418 13.93 13.54 16.42
N ASP A 419 13.68 12.75 15.38
CA ASP A 419 14.08 13.08 14.02
C ASP A 419 13.33 14.30 13.50
N HIS A 420 12.00 14.33 13.65
CA HIS A 420 11.19 15.51 13.30
C HIS A 420 10.05 15.82 14.28
N VAL A 421 9.85 17.11 14.55
CA VAL A 421 8.67 17.62 15.26
C VAL A 421 8.06 18.77 14.47
N VAL A 422 6.77 18.67 14.20
CA VAL A 422 6.03 19.62 13.38
C VAL A 422 4.92 20.25 14.20
N ALA A 423 4.89 21.57 14.32
CA ALA A 423 3.78 22.30 14.94
C ALA A 423 2.93 22.97 13.88
N ILE A 424 1.62 22.64 13.86
CA ILE A 424 0.66 23.26 12.94
C ILE A 424 -0.69 23.47 13.65
N ASP A 425 -1.15 24.72 13.68
CA ASP A 425 -2.36 25.14 14.38
C ASP A 425 -2.35 24.78 15.89
N LYS A 426 -3.07 23.73 16.29
CA LYS A 426 -3.07 23.17 17.66
C LYS A 426 -2.65 21.70 17.68
N THR A 427 -1.98 21.24 16.62
CA THR A 427 -1.52 19.87 16.46
C THR A 427 0.00 19.83 16.43
N ILE A 428 0.58 18.93 17.23
CA ILE A 428 1.98 18.53 17.13
C ILE A 428 2.05 17.20 16.41
N VAL A 429 2.94 17.09 15.42
CA VAL A 429 3.26 15.84 14.74
C VAL A 429 4.67 15.43 15.13
N ILE A 430 4.83 14.22 15.64
CA ILE A 430 6.13 13.63 15.97
C ILE A 430 6.41 12.55 14.92
N VAL A 431 7.55 12.65 14.25
CA VAL A 431 7.96 11.67 13.23
C VAL A 431 9.32 11.11 13.57
N GLU A 432 9.41 9.77 13.55
CA GLU A 432 10.63 9.01 13.82
C GLU A 432 11.01 8.20 12.57
N ASP A 433 12.27 8.28 12.17
CA ASP A 433 12.81 7.69 10.96
C ASP A 433 13.68 6.48 11.31
N LYS A 434 13.48 5.36 10.61
CA LYS A 434 14.27 4.14 10.83
C LYS A 434 14.75 3.54 9.51
N SER A 435 16.07 3.59 9.32
CA SER A 435 16.78 3.06 8.15
C SER A 435 17.26 1.61 8.32
N ALA A 436 17.03 1.01 9.50
CA ALA A 436 17.43 -0.35 9.81
C ALA A 436 16.89 -1.35 8.77
N SER A 437 17.67 -2.38 8.53
CA SER A 437 17.50 -3.22 7.36
C SER A 437 16.92 -4.58 7.68
N LEU A 438 16.04 -5.08 6.82
CA LEU A 438 15.48 -6.42 6.96
C LEU A 438 16.52 -7.46 6.52
N THR A 439 16.92 -8.32 7.46
CA THR A 439 17.85 -9.42 7.20
C THR A 439 17.16 -10.60 6.50
N GLY A 440 17.90 -11.30 5.62
CA GLY A 440 17.41 -12.51 4.94
C GLY A 440 16.82 -13.58 5.88
N PRO A 441 17.45 -13.93 7.02
CA PRO A 441 16.85 -14.81 8.01
C PRO A 441 15.50 -14.31 8.56
N GLY A 442 15.35 -13.01 8.79
CA GLY A 442 14.09 -12.42 9.24
C GLY A 442 13.00 -12.50 8.17
N LEU A 443 13.32 -12.18 6.91
CA LEU A 443 12.39 -12.34 5.78
C LEU A 443 11.96 -13.80 5.56
N ARG A 444 12.84 -14.76 5.89
CA ARG A 444 12.51 -16.20 5.96
C ARG A 444 11.67 -16.59 7.18
N GLY A 445 11.28 -15.64 8.02
CA GLY A 445 10.45 -15.85 9.19
C GLY A 445 11.18 -16.47 10.38
N ALA A 446 12.50 -16.30 10.54
CA ALA A 446 13.19 -16.75 11.76
C ALA A 446 12.71 -15.93 12.98
N PRO A 447 12.10 -16.53 14.01
CA PRO A 447 11.29 -15.82 15.00
C PRO A 447 12.06 -14.73 15.76
N ASP A 448 13.26 -15.03 16.25
CA ASP A 448 14.09 -14.05 16.98
C ASP A 448 14.54 -12.89 16.10
N ARG A 449 14.75 -13.15 14.81
CA ARG A 449 15.14 -12.11 13.84
C ARG A 449 13.95 -11.24 13.46
N VAL A 450 12.77 -11.83 13.26
CA VAL A 450 11.53 -11.07 13.03
C VAL A 450 11.22 -10.20 14.24
N ARG A 451 11.30 -10.76 15.46
CA ARG A 451 11.09 -10.01 16.71
C ARG A 451 12.06 -8.83 16.83
N ARG A 452 13.34 -9.02 16.49
CA ARG A 452 14.31 -7.92 16.43
C ARG A 452 13.92 -6.85 15.40
N HIS A 453 13.55 -7.22 14.17
CA HIS A 453 13.12 -6.23 13.18
C HIS A 453 11.87 -5.45 13.65
N VAL A 454 10.89 -6.12 14.24
CA VAL A 454 9.72 -5.47 14.85
C VAL A 454 10.14 -4.51 15.95
N ASN A 455 11.09 -4.91 16.80
CA ASN A 455 11.62 -4.04 17.83
C ASN A 455 12.25 -2.77 17.24
N ASP A 456 13.16 -2.93 16.28
CA ASP A 456 13.99 -1.86 15.76
C ASP A 456 13.22 -0.90 14.85
N LEU A 457 12.24 -1.40 14.09
CA LEU A 457 11.48 -0.64 13.09
C LEU A 457 10.11 -0.15 13.57
N VAL A 458 9.53 -0.77 14.61
CA VAL A 458 8.15 -0.48 15.04
C VAL A 458 8.07 -0.11 16.52
N VAL A 459 8.68 -0.90 17.42
CA VAL A 459 8.55 -0.69 18.88
C VAL A 459 9.38 0.50 19.34
N ALA A 460 10.69 0.48 19.09
CA ALA A 460 11.60 1.54 19.50
C ALA A 460 11.16 2.95 19.06
N PRO A 461 10.80 3.21 17.78
CA PRO A 461 10.25 4.52 17.38
C PRO A 461 8.92 4.85 18.07
N SER A 462 8.06 3.85 18.31
CA SER A 462 6.78 4.08 19.01
C SER A 462 7.00 4.48 20.48
N GLU A 463 7.94 3.84 21.18
CA GLU A 463 8.30 4.19 22.56
C GLU A 463 8.95 5.58 22.65
N GLN A 464 9.82 5.91 21.69
CA GLN A 464 10.49 7.20 21.59
C GLN A 464 9.48 8.33 21.39
N SER A 465 8.58 8.19 20.42
CA SER A 465 7.53 9.16 20.15
C SER A 465 6.47 9.25 21.25
N GLU A 466 6.11 8.14 21.91
CA GLU A 466 5.19 8.14 23.07
C GLU A 466 5.79 8.86 24.28
N ARG A 467 7.11 8.72 24.51
CA ARG A 467 7.80 9.43 25.58
C ARG A 467 7.76 10.95 25.36
N LEU A 468 7.98 11.41 24.12
CA LEU A 468 7.89 12.84 23.79
C LEU A 468 6.44 13.34 23.87
N GLU A 469 5.46 12.55 23.40
CA GLU A 469 4.04 12.88 23.57
C GLU A 469 3.68 13.08 25.05
N LYS A 470 4.12 12.18 25.93
CA LYS A 470 3.92 12.32 27.38
C LYS A 470 4.52 13.62 27.91
N MET A 471 5.74 13.95 27.50
CA MET A 471 6.40 15.20 27.89
C MET A 471 5.61 16.44 27.45
N ILE A 472 5.05 16.45 26.24
CA ILE A 472 4.19 17.55 25.75
C ILE A 472 2.98 17.73 26.66
N TRP A 473 2.31 16.64 27.02
CA TRP A 473 1.16 16.71 27.92
C TRP A 473 1.53 17.14 29.34
N GLU A 474 2.69 16.72 29.84
CA GLU A 474 3.22 17.14 31.14
C GLU A 474 3.61 18.62 31.17
N ALA A 475 4.22 19.14 30.11
CA ALA A 475 4.52 20.55 29.95
C ALA A 475 3.23 21.38 29.93
N LYS A 476 2.22 20.92 29.18
CA LYS A 476 0.88 21.54 29.15
C LYS A 476 0.20 21.54 30.52
N ALA A 477 0.44 20.53 31.35
CA ALA A 477 -0.01 20.46 32.74
C ALA A 477 0.80 21.35 33.70
N GLY A 478 1.80 22.09 33.21
CA GLY A 478 2.61 23.04 33.98
C GLY A 478 3.82 22.44 34.70
N LYS A 479 4.24 21.21 34.37
CA LYS A 479 5.45 20.61 34.97
C LYS A 479 6.70 21.33 34.46
N SER A 480 7.40 22.03 35.37
CA SER A 480 8.53 22.90 35.02
C SER A 480 9.69 22.19 34.30
N GLU A 481 10.00 20.95 34.69
CA GLU A 481 11.05 20.15 34.04
C GLU A 481 10.70 19.80 32.60
N ALA A 482 9.44 19.45 32.32
CA ALA A 482 8.96 19.16 30.98
C ALA A 482 8.98 20.42 30.09
N VAL A 483 8.55 21.56 30.63
CA VAL A 483 8.64 22.86 29.93
C VAL A 483 10.09 23.21 29.59
N ALA A 484 11.00 23.04 30.54
CA ALA A 484 12.42 23.31 30.33
C ALA A 484 13.04 22.39 29.28
N SER A 485 12.67 21.11 29.25
CA SER A 485 13.14 20.14 28.26
C SER A 485 12.62 20.42 26.84
N LEU A 486 11.41 20.97 26.71
CA LEU A 486 10.83 21.34 25.42
C LEU A 486 11.25 22.73 24.91
N ALA A 487 11.78 23.60 25.77
CA ALA A 487 12.21 24.95 25.39
C ALA A 487 13.18 24.99 24.19
N PRO A 488 14.16 24.06 24.04
CA PRO A 488 15.08 24.04 22.90
C PRO A 488 14.43 23.82 21.54
N PHE A 489 13.19 23.31 21.48
CA PHE A 489 12.48 23.12 20.21
C PHE A 489 12.05 24.47 19.62
N GLY A 490 11.88 25.51 20.43
CA GLY A 490 11.38 26.81 19.95
C GLY A 490 9.96 26.77 19.40
N LEU A 491 9.18 25.72 19.71
CA LEU A 491 7.79 25.53 19.29
C LEU A 491 6.83 25.87 20.43
N ASN A 492 5.59 26.26 20.08
CA ASN A 492 4.53 26.49 21.06
C ASN A 492 3.76 25.20 21.39
N PHE A 493 4.11 24.57 22.52
CA PHE A 493 3.42 23.38 23.02
C PHE A 493 2.19 23.68 23.91
N ASP A 494 2.11 24.87 24.51
CA ASP A 494 1.07 25.22 25.49
C ASP A 494 -0.34 25.12 24.92
N SER A 495 -0.48 25.45 23.63
CA SER A 495 -1.76 25.42 22.93
C SER A 495 -2.09 24.10 22.25
N THR A 496 -1.29 23.04 22.48
CA THR A 496 -1.48 21.73 21.86
C THR A 496 -2.82 21.11 22.26
N GLU A 497 -3.67 20.78 21.29
CA GLU A 497 -4.91 20.02 21.47
C GLU A 497 -4.78 18.58 20.98
N ARG A 498 -3.77 18.29 20.16
CA ARG A 498 -3.58 16.97 19.57
C ARG A 498 -2.11 16.67 19.32
N VAL A 499 -1.71 15.44 19.58
CA VAL A 499 -0.44 14.87 19.12
C VAL A 499 -0.74 13.77 18.10
N VAL A 500 -0.01 13.77 16.97
CA VAL A 500 -0.04 12.71 15.95
C VAL A 500 1.36 12.14 15.85
N ARG A 501 1.50 10.82 16.00
CA ARG A 501 2.78 10.12 15.90
C ARG A 501 2.86 9.35 14.59
N ILE A 502 4.00 9.36 13.93
CA ILE A 502 4.26 8.63 12.67
C ILE A 502 5.67 8.04 12.75
N SER A 503 5.85 6.83 12.26
CA SER A 503 7.18 6.24 12.06
C SER A 503 7.40 5.98 10.58
N VAL A 504 8.50 6.45 10.01
CA VAL A 504 8.83 6.22 8.60
C VAL A 504 10.02 5.29 8.49
N THR A 505 9.93 4.31 7.60
CA THR A 505 10.97 3.29 7.39
C THR A 505 11.50 3.36 5.96
N LEU A 506 12.76 2.95 5.77
CA LEU A 506 13.31 2.80 4.41
C LEU A 506 12.99 1.43 3.80
N ASP A 507 13.08 0.35 4.60
CA ASP A 507 12.67 -1.00 4.20
C ASP A 507 11.20 -1.24 4.55
N ASP A 508 10.49 -1.99 3.71
CA ASP A 508 9.07 -2.25 3.88
C ASP A 508 8.77 -3.38 4.90
N LEU A 509 8.19 -3.00 6.05
CA LEU A 509 7.64 -3.90 7.07
C LEU A 509 6.12 -3.68 7.28
N SER A 510 5.43 -3.07 6.31
CA SER A 510 4.04 -2.60 6.42
C SER A 510 3.07 -3.71 6.87
N VAL A 511 3.25 -4.93 6.36
CA VAL A 511 2.37 -6.08 6.65
C VAL A 511 2.36 -6.48 8.13
N LEU A 512 3.45 -6.24 8.85
CA LEU A 512 3.54 -6.50 10.30
C LEU A 512 3.23 -5.23 11.10
N ALA A 513 3.61 -4.06 10.62
CA ALA A 513 3.40 -2.78 11.31
C ALA A 513 1.92 -2.53 11.69
N SER A 514 0.97 -2.99 10.86
CA SER A 514 -0.48 -2.84 11.11
C SER A 514 -1.06 -3.91 12.07
N ALA A 515 -0.28 -4.92 12.45
CA ALA A 515 -0.72 -6.10 13.20
C ALA A 515 -0.69 -5.92 14.74
N GLU A 516 -1.02 -4.72 15.26
CA GLU A 516 -0.77 -4.35 16.67
C GLU A 516 -1.32 -5.38 17.68
N GLY A 517 -2.56 -5.82 17.50
CA GLY A 517 -3.18 -6.82 18.38
C GLY A 517 -2.46 -8.17 18.38
N GLU A 518 -1.99 -8.61 17.21
CA GLU A 518 -1.28 -9.88 17.03
C GLU A 518 0.14 -9.80 17.61
N LEU A 519 0.82 -8.65 17.45
CA LEU A 519 2.15 -8.42 18.02
C LEU A 519 2.14 -8.38 19.56
N LYS A 520 1.07 -7.81 20.16
CA LYS A 520 0.83 -7.85 21.61
C LYS A 520 0.53 -9.27 22.10
N GLU A 521 -0.27 -10.02 21.36
CA GLU A 521 -0.61 -11.41 21.67
C GLU A 521 0.60 -12.34 21.56
N ALA A 522 1.50 -12.10 20.59
CA ALA A 522 2.78 -12.78 20.45
C ALA A 522 3.79 -12.45 21.57
N GLY A 523 3.52 -11.44 22.41
CA GLY A 523 4.45 -10.96 23.43
C GLY A 523 5.70 -10.26 22.85
N TRP A 524 5.61 -9.80 21.60
CA TRP A 524 6.70 -9.04 20.96
C TRP A 524 6.66 -7.57 21.32
N ILE A 525 5.49 -7.07 21.75
CA ILE A 525 5.26 -5.66 22.08
C ILE A 525 4.60 -5.55 23.45
N PRO A 526 5.00 -4.59 24.30
CA PRO A 526 4.32 -4.32 25.55
C PRO A 526 2.82 -4.04 25.34
N ARG A 527 1.95 -4.64 26.15
CA ARG A 527 0.50 -4.40 26.08
C ARG A 527 0.08 -2.91 26.18
N PRO A 528 0.67 -2.09 27.07
CA PRO A 528 0.25 -0.69 27.20
C PRO A 528 0.73 0.20 26.04
N LEU A 529 1.82 -0.19 25.35
CA LEU A 529 2.39 0.62 24.28
C LEU A 529 1.38 0.76 23.13
N MET A 530 1.11 2.00 22.73
CA MET A 530 0.33 2.28 21.52
C MET A 530 1.28 2.53 20.36
N LEU A 531 1.17 1.72 19.31
CA LEU A 531 2.05 1.86 18.16
C LEU A 531 1.74 3.13 17.37
N ALA A 532 2.79 3.85 17.00
CA ALA A 532 2.69 4.88 15.99
C ALA A 532 2.45 4.22 14.61
N PRO A 533 1.56 4.76 13.78
CA PRO A 533 1.46 4.40 12.38
C PRO A 533 2.85 4.31 11.73
N THR A 534 3.27 3.09 11.37
CA THR A 534 4.54 2.83 10.68
C THR A 534 4.27 2.50 9.22
N LEU A 535 5.04 3.09 8.31
CA LEU A 535 4.97 2.90 6.85
C LEU A 535 6.33 3.20 6.20
N ASN A 536 6.52 2.78 4.95
CA ASN A 536 7.78 3.05 4.24
C ASN A 536 7.79 4.46 3.61
N VAL A 537 8.96 4.94 3.20
CA VAL A 537 9.16 6.29 2.64
C VAL A 537 8.38 6.52 1.33
N ALA A 538 8.19 5.50 0.49
CA ALA A 538 7.40 5.60 -0.74
C ALA A 538 5.90 5.67 -0.45
N ASP A 539 5.44 4.95 0.57
CA ASP A 539 4.03 4.97 1.01
C ASP A 539 3.65 6.34 1.58
N ILE A 540 4.49 6.96 2.42
CA ILE A 540 4.20 8.30 2.94
C ILE A 540 4.24 9.35 1.82
N GLN A 541 5.18 9.23 0.87
CA GLN A 541 5.20 10.10 -0.32
C GLN A 541 3.89 9.97 -1.12
N THR A 542 3.41 8.73 -1.31
CA THR A 542 2.15 8.45 -1.99
C THR A 542 0.95 9.01 -1.22
N ALA A 543 0.90 8.80 0.10
CA ALA A 543 -0.17 9.32 0.96
C ALA A 543 -0.23 10.86 0.91
N ILE A 544 0.92 11.54 0.96
CA ILE A 544 0.99 13.00 0.84
C ILE A 544 0.44 13.47 -0.52
N ASP A 545 0.88 12.83 -1.61
CA ASP A 545 0.44 13.20 -2.96
C ASP A 545 -1.07 12.97 -3.17
N ILE A 546 -1.60 11.84 -2.71
CA ILE A 546 -3.01 11.47 -2.86
C ILE A 546 -3.93 12.31 -1.97
N LEU A 547 -3.55 12.52 -0.71
CA LEU A 547 -4.35 13.29 0.23
C LEU A 547 -4.31 14.78 -0.10
N GLY A 548 -3.16 15.30 -0.56
CA GLY A 548 -3.01 16.61 -1.19
C GLY A 548 -3.33 17.84 -0.32
N LYS A 549 -3.76 17.64 0.94
CA LYS A 549 -4.21 18.67 1.86
C LYS A 549 -3.77 18.38 3.29
N PRO A 550 -3.34 19.39 4.07
CA PRO A 550 -2.95 19.19 5.46
C PRO A 550 -4.05 18.55 6.33
N SER A 551 -5.32 18.95 6.16
CA SER A 551 -6.43 18.38 6.96
C SER A 551 -6.60 16.89 6.71
N PHE A 552 -6.54 16.44 5.45
CA PHE A 552 -6.66 15.03 5.11
C PHE A 552 -5.44 14.22 5.53
N PHE A 553 -4.24 14.77 5.39
CA PHE A 553 -3.00 14.15 5.88
C PHE A 553 -3.06 13.90 7.39
N LEU A 554 -3.36 14.95 8.17
CA LEU A 554 -3.42 14.83 9.63
C LEU A 554 -4.59 13.96 10.10
N HIS A 555 -5.74 14.06 9.44
CA HIS A 555 -6.88 13.20 9.74
C HIS A 555 -6.55 11.72 9.46
N TYR A 556 -5.90 11.42 8.34
CA TYR A 556 -5.49 10.06 7.99
C TYR A 556 -4.62 9.43 9.09
N PHE A 557 -3.51 10.08 9.46
CA PHE A 557 -2.60 9.51 10.46
C PHE A 557 -3.19 9.50 11.88
N ALA A 558 -4.00 10.50 12.23
CA ALA A 558 -4.72 10.50 13.50
C ALA A 558 -5.72 9.34 13.60
N GLU A 559 -6.34 8.94 12.49
CA GLU A 559 -7.28 7.83 12.43
C GLU A 559 -6.63 6.47 12.21
N ARG A 560 -5.54 6.39 11.45
CA ARG A 560 -4.82 5.12 11.17
C ARG A 560 -4.47 4.41 12.47
N GLY A 561 -3.85 5.13 13.41
CA GLY A 561 -3.47 4.58 14.71
C GLY A 561 -4.67 4.08 15.52
N ARG A 562 -5.83 4.76 15.44
CA ARG A 562 -7.06 4.28 16.09
C ARG A 562 -7.60 3.03 15.39
N PHE A 563 -7.61 3.05 14.06
CA PHE A 563 -8.16 2.01 13.21
C PHE A 563 -7.42 0.67 13.36
N GLN A 564 -6.08 0.68 13.39
CA GLN A 564 -5.26 -0.52 13.62
C GLN A 564 -5.46 -1.13 15.02
N ARG A 565 -5.86 -0.33 16.02
CA ARG A 565 -6.13 -0.81 17.38
C ARG A 565 -7.54 -1.39 17.51
N ALA A 566 -8.49 -0.81 16.79
CA ALA A 566 -9.89 -1.21 16.85
C ALA A 566 -10.16 -2.53 16.14
N LEU A 567 -9.36 -2.90 15.13
CA LEU A 567 -9.58 -4.08 14.30
C LEU A 567 -8.29 -4.87 14.09
N ARG A 568 -8.39 -6.20 13.99
CA ARG A 568 -7.31 -6.98 13.37
C ARG A 568 -7.41 -6.79 11.86
N ILE A 569 -6.35 -6.29 11.24
CA ILE A 569 -6.34 -5.92 9.82
C ILE A 569 -5.32 -6.77 9.07
N PHE A 570 -5.72 -7.24 7.89
CA PHE A 570 -4.81 -7.81 6.90
C PHE A 570 -4.82 -6.90 5.66
N ALA A 571 -3.85 -6.00 5.58
CA ALA A 571 -3.73 -4.97 4.56
C ALA A 571 -2.31 -4.37 4.57
N ASP A 572 -1.83 -3.91 3.42
CA ASP A 572 -0.70 -2.98 3.35
C ASP A 572 -1.17 -1.53 3.52
N GLU A 573 -0.24 -0.57 3.43
CA GLU A 573 -0.57 0.85 3.59
C GLU A 573 -1.40 1.41 2.43
N MET A 574 -1.25 0.88 1.21
CA MET A 574 -2.02 1.33 0.04
C MET A 574 -3.47 0.88 0.11
N ASP A 575 -3.73 -0.32 0.63
CA ASP A 575 -5.07 -0.81 0.96
C ASP A 575 -5.72 0.04 2.06
N LEU A 576 -4.96 0.43 3.09
CA LEU A 576 -5.43 1.33 4.15
C LEU A 576 -5.78 2.72 3.61
N LEU A 577 -4.91 3.28 2.76
CA LEU A 577 -5.18 4.54 2.07
C LEU A 577 -6.45 4.43 1.21
N GLY A 578 -6.59 3.37 0.41
CA GLY A 578 -7.79 3.10 -0.37
C GLY A 578 -9.07 3.01 0.48
N CYS A 579 -8.98 2.36 1.64
CA CYS A 579 -10.05 2.30 2.63
C CYS A 579 -10.41 3.68 3.19
N TYR A 580 -9.41 4.50 3.49
CA TYR A 580 -9.61 5.87 3.93
C TYR A 580 -10.28 6.72 2.84
N LEU A 581 -9.87 6.62 1.58
CA LEU A 581 -10.49 7.38 0.50
C LEU A 581 -11.98 7.05 0.34
N GLU A 582 -12.37 5.80 0.63
CA GLU A 582 -13.75 5.34 0.54
C GLU A 582 -14.60 5.73 1.75
N THR A 583 -14.01 5.72 2.95
CA THR A 583 -14.77 5.72 4.22
C THR A 583 -14.40 6.83 5.20
N GLY A 584 -13.22 7.44 5.05
CA GLY A 584 -12.61 8.30 6.06
C GLY A 584 -12.30 7.59 7.37
N PHE A 585 -12.21 6.25 7.37
CA PHE A 585 -12.20 5.38 8.55
C PHE A 585 -13.42 5.54 9.49
N ASN A 586 -14.54 6.06 8.98
CA ASN A 586 -15.81 6.11 9.70
C ASN A 586 -16.55 4.78 9.55
N VAL A 587 -16.07 3.76 10.27
CA VAL A 587 -16.59 2.38 10.19
C VAL A 587 -16.97 1.79 11.55
N GLY A 588 -17.48 2.62 12.46
CA GLY A 588 -17.80 2.22 13.84
C GLY A 588 -18.77 1.04 13.98
N SER A 589 -19.59 0.73 12.97
CA SER A 589 -20.41 -0.48 12.94
C SER A 589 -19.58 -1.76 12.80
N LEU A 590 -18.47 -1.70 12.05
CA LEU A 590 -17.57 -2.85 11.83
C LEU A 590 -16.79 -3.24 13.06
N GLU A 591 -16.36 -2.23 13.81
CA GLU A 591 -15.57 -2.39 15.04
C GLU A 591 -16.29 -3.24 16.09
N LYS A 592 -17.63 -3.32 16.01
CA LYS A 592 -18.46 -4.12 16.93
C LYS A 592 -18.75 -5.54 16.43
N GLU A 593 -18.59 -5.81 15.12
CA GLU A 593 -19.17 -7.00 14.48
C GLU A 593 -18.12 -7.99 13.94
N VAL A 594 -16.87 -7.57 13.74
CA VAL A 594 -15.88 -8.35 12.98
C VAL A 594 -14.55 -8.48 13.73
N ALA A 595 -14.05 -9.72 13.85
CA ALA A 595 -12.79 -10.02 14.53
C ALA A 595 -11.53 -9.81 13.66
N LEU A 596 -11.65 -9.93 12.33
CA LEU A 596 -10.55 -9.76 11.36
C LEU A 596 -11.11 -9.18 10.05
N VAL A 597 -10.46 -8.15 9.53
CA VAL A 597 -10.82 -7.50 8.27
C VAL A 597 -9.66 -7.58 7.29
N ALA A 598 -9.86 -8.26 6.16
CA ALA A 598 -8.95 -8.19 5.02
C ALA A 598 -9.38 -7.06 4.09
N LEU A 599 -8.48 -6.12 3.81
CA LEU A 599 -8.74 -4.96 2.94
C LEU A 599 -8.08 -5.10 1.57
N THR A 600 -7.59 -6.29 1.23
CA THR A 600 -6.84 -6.57 0.00
C THR A 600 -7.56 -6.07 -1.25
N GLY A 601 -6.87 -5.26 -2.05
CA GLY A 601 -7.35 -4.72 -3.32
C GLY A 601 -8.11 -3.39 -3.20
N MET A 602 -8.17 -2.80 -2.00
CA MET A 602 -8.70 -1.45 -1.80
C MET A 602 -7.78 -0.39 -2.42
N SER A 603 -6.50 -0.71 -2.62
CA SER A 603 -5.51 0.11 -3.34
C SER A 603 -5.83 0.33 -4.83
N ALA A 604 -6.71 -0.47 -5.44
CA ALA A 604 -6.88 -0.53 -6.90
C ALA A 604 -7.09 0.84 -7.61
N PRO A 605 -7.83 1.83 -7.05
CA PRO A 605 -7.92 3.16 -7.65
C PRO A 605 -6.59 3.94 -7.62
N VAL A 606 -5.79 3.78 -6.55
CA VAL A 606 -4.46 4.38 -6.39
C VAL A 606 -3.49 3.70 -7.37
N ASP A 607 -3.47 2.37 -7.40
CA ASP A 607 -2.64 1.60 -8.33
C ASP A 607 -2.90 1.97 -9.77
N LYS A 608 -4.18 2.09 -10.15
CA LYS A 608 -4.54 2.49 -11.50
C LYS A 608 -4.03 3.88 -11.84
N TYR A 609 -4.10 4.82 -10.90
CA TYR A 609 -3.62 6.19 -11.11
C TYR A 609 -2.12 6.22 -11.35
N TYR A 610 -1.33 5.64 -10.45
CA TYR A 610 0.13 5.66 -10.55
C TYR A 610 0.67 4.84 -11.72
N ASN A 611 0.18 3.61 -11.92
CA ASN A 611 0.60 2.79 -13.06
C ASN A 611 0.29 3.47 -14.40
N SER A 612 -0.84 4.19 -14.49
CA SER A 612 -1.18 4.95 -15.70
C SER A 612 -0.29 6.18 -15.88
N ARG A 613 0.00 6.91 -14.79
CA ARG A 613 0.90 8.06 -14.82
C ARG A 613 2.30 7.66 -15.27
N ASP A 614 2.82 6.56 -14.73
CA ASP A 614 4.14 6.01 -15.09
C ASP A 614 4.17 5.52 -16.54
N ALA A 615 3.04 5.02 -17.06
CA ALA A 615 2.84 4.72 -18.47
C ALA A 615 2.58 5.96 -19.37
N GLY A 616 2.66 7.18 -18.83
CA GLY A 616 2.46 8.43 -19.57
C GLY A 616 1.00 8.86 -19.77
N VAL A 617 0.05 8.23 -19.08
CA VAL A 617 -1.38 8.55 -19.14
C VAL A 617 -1.83 9.27 -17.87
N THR A 618 -2.22 10.53 -18.02
CA THR A 618 -2.75 11.34 -16.92
C THR A 618 -4.21 11.00 -16.64
N LEU A 619 -4.46 10.32 -15.52
CA LEU A 619 -5.82 10.11 -14.99
C LEU A 619 -6.16 11.16 -13.91
N ARG A 620 -7.45 11.26 -13.58
CA ARG A 620 -7.88 12.02 -12.40
C ARG A 620 -7.34 11.32 -11.15
N LYS A 621 -6.60 12.06 -10.32
CA LYS A 621 -6.09 11.60 -9.03
C LYS A 621 -7.25 11.15 -8.12
N PRO A 622 -7.16 9.97 -7.46
CA PRO A 622 -8.15 9.56 -6.49
C PRO A 622 -8.09 10.48 -5.27
N ALA A 623 -9.23 10.75 -4.65
CA ALA A 623 -9.35 11.69 -3.54
C ALA A 623 -10.38 11.20 -2.52
N PRO A 624 -10.30 11.65 -1.25
CA PRO A 624 -11.27 11.27 -0.23
C PRO A 624 -12.70 11.57 -0.68
N LYS A 625 -13.59 10.58 -0.55
CA LYS A 625 -15.01 10.76 -0.86
C LYS A 625 -15.65 11.66 0.19
N LEU A 626 -16.19 12.78 -0.25
CA LEU A 626 -16.99 13.69 0.57
C LEU A 626 -18.31 14.02 -0.13
N SER A 627 -19.33 14.41 0.64
CA SER A 627 -20.49 15.09 0.06
C SER A 627 -20.10 16.47 -0.47
N PRO A 628 -20.82 17.04 -1.46
CA PRO A 628 -20.50 18.37 -1.98
C PRO A 628 -20.40 19.44 -0.89
N TYR A 629 -21.34 19.45 0.05
CA TYR A 629 -21.34 20.42 1.14
C TYR A 629 -20.13 20.25 2.09
N PHE A 630 -19.78 19.01 2.45
CA PHE A 630 -18.59 18.76 3.28
C PHE A 630 -17.31 19.19 2.57
N SER A 631 -17.20 18.94 1.26
CA SER A 631 -16.05 19.38 0.46
C SER A 631 -15.90 20.90 0.50
N ASP A 632 -16.98 21.65 0.24
CA ASP A 632 -16.97 23.11 0.25
C ASP A 632 -16.69 23.68 1.65
N LEU A 633 -17.26 23.05 2.69
CA LEU A 633 -17.05 23.44 4.09
C LEU A 633 -15.59 23.28 4.50
N ILE A 634 -14.98 22.12 4.24
CA ILE A 634 -13.56 21.87 4.56
C ILE A 634 -12.67 22.84 3.80
N GLN A 635 -12.90 23.03 2.49
CA GLN A 635 -12.14 23.98 1.69
C GLN A 635 -12.23 25.42 2.22
N ALA A 636 -13.43 25.86 2.63
CA ALA A 636 -13.63 27.19 3.19
C ALA A 636 -12.95 27.35 4.56
N ILE A 637 -12.91 26.30 5.39
CA ILE A 637 -12.20 26.32 6.68
C ILE A 637 -10.68 26.40 6.46
N GLU A 638 -10.12 25.54 5.61
CA GLU A 638 -8.69 25.52 5.29
C GLU A 638 -8.18 26.84 4.69
N SER A 639 -9.00 27.45 3.82
CA SER A 639 -8.67 28.72 3.17
C SER A 639 -8.62 29.88 4.16
N ARG A 640 -9.55 29.90 5.14
CA ARG A 640 -9.60 30.96 6.16
C ARG A 640 -8.56 30.77 7.27
N ALA A 641 -8.18 29.52 7.56
CA ALA A 641 -7.07 29.17 8.46
C ALA A 641 -7.15 29.84 9.85
N PHE A 642 -8.35 30.02 10.39
CA PHE A 642 -8.56 30.62 11.71
C PHE A 642 -7.98 29.72 12.81
N PRO A 643 -7.64 30.23 14.01
CA PRO A 643 -7.12 29.39 15.08
C PRO A 643 -8.05 28.20 15.39
N ARG A 644 -7.48 26.99 15.51
CA ARG A 644 -8.19 25.70 15.69
C ARG A 644 -8.86 25.15 14.43
N TRP A 645 -8.57 25.67 13.24
CA TRP A 645 -9.17 25.17 11.99
C TRP A 645 -8.87 23.67 11.74
N LEU A 646 -7.70 23.17 12.13
CA LEU A 646 -7.37 21.74 11.99
C LEU A 646 -8.17 20.87 12.94
N THR A 647 -8.38 21.35 14.18
CA THR A 647 -9.28 20.71 15.13
C THR A 647 -10.68 20.56 14.54
N VAL A 648 -11.25 21.67 14.04
CA VAL A 648 -12.60 21.68 13.46
C VAL A 648 -12.72 20.76 12.24
N THR A 649 -11.78 20.85 11.28
CA THR A 649 -11.81 19.99 10.09
C THR A 649 -11.70 18.51 10.44
N THR A 650 -10.81 18.16 11.37
CA THR A 650 -10.64 16.79 11.86
C THR A 650 -11.92 16.26 12.51
N ASP A 651 -12.58 17.06 13.36
CA ASP A 651 -13.83 16.66 14.01
C ASP A 651 -14.98 16.48 13.00
N LEU A 652 -15.06 17.36 11.99
CA LEU A 652 -16.03 17.23 10.91
C LEU A 652 -15.82 15.94 10.12
N LEU A 653 -14.58 15.62 9.75
CA LEU A 653 -14.24 14.41 8.99
C LEU A 653 -14.53 13.12 9.78
N ARG A 654 -14.49 13.17 11.11
CA ARG A 654 -14.84 12.06 12.01
C ARG A 654 -16.32 11.91 12.32
N SER A 655 -17.11 12.93 12.02
CA SER A 655 -18.51 12.99 12.44
C SER A 655 -19.42 12.07 11.62
N ALA A 656 -19.06 11.80 10.36
CA ALA A 656 -19.93 11.11 9.41
C ALA A 656 -19.14 10.48 8.26
N SER A 657 -19.47 9.23 7.94
CA SER A 657 -19.06 8.55 6.72
C SER A 657 -19.62 9.23 5.46
N PRO A 658 -19.07 9.00 4.26
CA PRO A 658 -19.54 9.69 3.05
C PRO A 658 -21.02 9.44 2.70
N SER A 659 -21.58 8.28 3.10
CA SER A 659 -23.03 8.00 2.98
C SER A 659 -23.85 8.81 3.98
N GLU A 660 -23.40 8.92 5.23
CA GLU A 660 -24.03 9.74 6.28
C GLU A 660 -23.95 11.23 5.93
N GLN A 661 -22.83 11.71 5.39
CA GLN A 661 -22.71 13.10 4.91
C GLN A 661 -23.78 13.44 3.86
N LYS A 662 -24.07 12.53 2.91
CA LYS A 662 -25.18 12.74 1.95
C LYS A 662 -26.55 12.81 2.63
N GLN A 663 -26.74 12.12 3.76
CA GLN A 663 -27.95 12.24 4.56
C GLN A 663 -28.00 13.60 5.27
N VAL A 664 -26.87 14.07 5.82
CA VAL A 664 -26.73 15.40 6.42
C VAL A 664 -27.09 16.49 5.41
N ASP A 665 -26.58 16.44 4.18
CA ASP A 665 -26.90 17.42 3.12
C ASP A 665 -28.42 17.53 2.88
N ARG A 666 -29.12 16.38 2.83
CA ARG A 666 -30.58 16.33 2.65
C ARG A 666 -31.30 16.91 3.87
N LEU A 667 -30.83 16.61 5.08
CA LEU A 667 -31.41 17.12 6.32
C LEU A 667 -31.20 18.63 6.45
N LEU A 668 -30.03 19.15 6.08
CA LEU A 668 -29.74 20.59 6.05
C LEU A 668 -30.65 21.34 5.08
N THR A 669 -30.92 20.76 3.91
CA THR A 669 -31.87 21.35 2.94
C THR A 669 -33.29 21.45 3.52
N LYS A 670 -33.73 20.41 4.25
CA LYS A 670 -35.02 20.43 4.95
C LYS A 670 -35.02 21.43 6.10
N LEU A 671 -33.92 21.50 6.86
CA LEU A 671 -33.75 22.41 7.98
C LEU A 671 -33.88 23.87 7.53
N LYS A 672 -33.22 24.25 6.43
CA LYS A 672 -33.36 25.58 5.81
C LYS A 672 -34.83 25.95 5.59
N ALA A 673 -35.58 25.07 4.91
CA ALA A 673 -36.98 25.33 4.58
C ALA A 673 -37.88 25.41 5.82
N LYS A 674 -37.60 24.63 6.87
CA LYS A 674 -38.32 24.72 8.15
C LYS A 674 -38.05 26.06 8.84
N VAL A 675 -36.79 26.46 8.95
CA VAL A 675 -36.37 27.72 9.57
C VAL A 675 -36.99 28.92 8.83
N GLU A 676 -36.93 28.95 7.50
CA GLU A 676 -37.51 30.05 6.70
C GLU A 676 -39.02 30.22 6.93
N ARG A 677 -39.75 29.13 7.16
CA ARG A 677 -41.19 29.15 7.41
C ARG A 677 -41.55 29.49 8.85
N ASN A 678 -40.77 28.99 9.81
CA ASN A 678 -41.20 28.89 11.20
C ASN A 678 -40.37 29.75 12.18
N TRP A 679 -39.40 30.54 11.72
CA TRP A 679 -38.48 31.29 12.60
C TRP A 679 -39.12 32.20 13.66
N ARG A 680 -40.40 32.55 13.51
CA ARG A 680 -41.15 33.36 14.48
C ARG A 680 -41.58 32.57 15.72
N ASP A 681 -41.62 31.24 15.62
CA ASP A 681 -41.87 30.34 16.75
C ASP A 681 -40.57 30.10 17.52
N PRO A 682 -40.43 30.48 18.80
CA PRO A 682 -39.22 30.28 19.57
C PRO A 682 -38.75 28.81 19.64
N GLU A 683 -39.68 27.85 19.57
CA GLU A 683 -39.41 26.40 19.71
C GLU A 683 -39.18 25.70 18.36
N HIS A 684 -39.04 26.46 17.26
CA HIS A 684 -38.86 25.86 15.94
C HIS A 684 -37.55 25.07 15.83
N GLU A 685 -37.60 23.95 15.11
CA GLU A 685 -36.41 23.15 14.79
C GLU A 685 -35.45 23.96 13.91
N CYS A 686 -34.33 24.39 14.49
CA CYS A 686 -33.30 25.21 13.85
C CYS A 686 -31.90 24.58 13.83
N SER A 687 -31.75 23.38 14.38
CA SER A 687 -30.48 22.68 14.46
C SER A 687 -30.55 21.22 13.98
N LEU A 688 -29.40 20.70 13.57
CA LEU A 688 -29.16 19.28 13.31
C LEU A 688 -27.93 18.86 14.10
N VAL A 689 -28.09 17.89 15.00
CA VAL A 689 -27.00 17.34 15.81
C VAL A 689 -26.52 16.03 15.22
N ILE A 690 -25.22 15.91 15.03
CA ILE A 690 -24.52 14.67 14.69
C ILE A 690 -23.75 14.25 15.94
N SER A 691 -24.18 13.14 16.53
CA SER A 691 -23.49 12.49 17.64
C SER A 691 -22.72 11.29 17.07
N PRO A 692 -21.40 11.41 16.85
CA PRO A 692 -20.60 10.28 16.38
C PRO A 692 -20.54 9.15 17.44
N PRO A 693 -19.99 7.96 17.11
CA PRO A 693 -19.89 6.82 18.02
C PRO A 693 -19.22 7.16 19.36
N GLU A 694 -19.49 6.38 20.42
CA GLU A 694 -18.97 6.59 21.80
C GLU A 694 -17.46 6.87 21.89
N SER A 695 -16.65 6.34 20.98
CA SER A 695 -15.20 6.57 20.91
C SER A 695 -14.77 7.98 20.45
N ARG A 696 -15.70 8.93 20.28
CA ARG A 696 -15.45 10.27 19.76
C ARG A 696 -15.95 11.33 20.73
N ASP A 697 -15.07 12.23 21.16
CA ASP A 697 -15.40 13.19 22.24
C ASP A 697 -16.07 14.48 21.75
N THR A 698 -16.57 14.50 20.51
CA THR A 698 -17.08 15.73 19.87
C THR A 698 -18.45 15.53 19.25
N ALA A 699 -19.42 16.35 19.66
CA ALA A 699 -20.69 16.54 18.97
C ALA A 699 -20.53 17.59 17.86
N VAL A 700 -21.15 17.37 16.70
CA VAL A 700 -21.18 18.36 15.61
C VAL A 700 -22.60 18.87 15.44
N VAL A 701 -22.78 20.19 15.52
CA VAL A 701 -24.10 20.83 15.40
C VAL A 701 -24.13 21.73 14.17
N PHE A 702 -25.13 21.56 13.31
CA PHE A 702 -25.41 22.54 12.25
C PHE A 702 -26.59 23.39 12.69
N TYR A 703 -26.37 24.70 12.82
CA TYR A 703 -27.38 25.67 13.22
C TYR A 703 -27.75 26.56 12.02
N ALA A 704 -29.03 26.61 11.67
CA ALA A 704 -29.54 27.47 10.60
C ALA A 704 -30.40 28.59 11.16
N TYR A 705 -30.15 29.83 10.72
CA TYR A 705 -30.88 31.00 11.20
C TYR A 705 -31.16 32.00 10.06
N PRO A 706 -32.29 32.73 10.09
CA PRO A 706 -32.57 33.76 9.12
C PRO A 706 -31.89 35.08 9.50
N PRO A 707 -31.74 36.04 8.57
CA PRO A 707 -31.14 37.35 8.86
C PRO A 707 -31.75 38.07 10.07
N GLN A 708 -33.05 37.87 10.31
CA GLN A 708 -33.80 38.48 11.41
C GLN A 708 -33.31 38.02 12.80
N LEU A 709 -32.73 36.83 12.91
CA LEU A 709 -32.21 36.29 14.18
C LEU A 709 -30.68 36.44 14.28
N ALA A 710 -30.03 37.15 13.37
CA ALA A 710 -28.57 37.24 13.30
C ALA A 710 -27.91 37.92 14.53
N SER A 711 -28.65 38.77 15.24
CA SER A 711 -28.20 39.43 16.49
C SER A 711 -28.19 38.47 17.69
N ARG A 712 -29.15 37.55 17.77
CA ARG A 712 -29.27 36.52 18.81
C ARG A 712 -28.52 35.22 18.49
N ARG A 713 -27.83 35.16 17.35
CA ARG A 713 -27.17 33.92 16.88
C ARG A 713 -26.23 33.30 17.90
N LYS A 714 -25.54 34.12 18.71
CA LYS A 714 -24.54 33.67 19.69
C LYS A 714 -25.20 33.05 20.91
N GLU A 715 -26.23 33.71 21.43
CA GLU A 715 -27.06 33.23 22.54
C GLU A 715 -27.70 31.87 22.19
N ILE A 716 -28.40 31.78 21.05
CA ILE A 716 -29.04 30.54 20.59
C ILE A 716 -28.01 29.44 20.32
N ALA A 717 -26.85 29.81 19.76
CA ALA A 717 -25.74 28.89 19.58
C ALA A 717 -25.28 28.28 20.92
N GLU A 718 -25.03 29.11 21.94
CA GLU A 718 -24.58 28.64 23.25
C GLU A 718 -25.60 27.69 23.90
N GLU A 719 -26.90 28.01 23.84
CA GLU A 719 -27.99 27.14 24.31
C GLU A 719 -27.98 25.77 23.60
N LEU A 720 -27.96 25.78 22.26
CA LEU A 720 -27.92 24.56 21.45
C LEU A 720 -26.67 23.72 21.73
N ALA A 721 -25.53 24.36 21.95
CA ALA A 721 -24.29 23.68 22.27
C ALA A 721 -24.35 23.03 23.65
N SER A 722 -24.89 23.71 24.67
CA SER A 722 -25.09 23.13 26.01
C SER A 722 -25.99 21.90 25.95
N THR A 723 -27.15 22.02 25.28
CA THR A 723 -28.06 20.89 25.09
C THR A 723 -27.38 19.74 24.34
N ALA A 724 -26.61 20.02 23.30
CA ALA A 724 -25.90 18.99 22.56
C ALA A 724 -24.87 18.27 23.45
N LEU A 725 -24.07 19.00 24.24
CA LEU A 725 -23.09 18.42 25.17
C LEU A 725 -23.77 17.55 26.24
N GLU A 726 -24.83 18.06 26.87
CA GLU A 726 -25.61 17.35 27.89
C GLU A 726 -26.23 16.06 27.35
N VAL A 727 -26.87 16.12 26.17
CA VAL A 727 -27.56 14.96 25.58
C VAL A 727 -26.56 13.93 25.04
N SER A 728 -25.44 14.39 24.47
CA SER A 728 -24.46 13.51 23.84
C SER A 728 -23.39 12.99 24.80
N GLY A 729 -23.25 13.58 25.98
CA GLY A 729 -22.20 13.24 26.96
C GLY A 729 -20.78 13.52 26.44
N ARG A 730 -20.62 14.46 25.51
CA ARG A 730 -19.34 14.76 24.85
C ARG A 730 -18.60 15.89 25.56
N GLU A 731 -17.29 15.87 25.45
CA GLU A 731 -16.42 16.91 26.04
C GLU A 731 -16.39 18.18 25.19
N ARG A 732 -16.74 18.09 23.90
CA ARG A 732 -16.68 19.20 22.96
C ARG A 732 -17.84 19.23 21.98
N CYS A 733 -18.23 20.43 21.59
CA CYS A 733 -19.23 20.70 20.56
C CYS A 733 -18.63 21.65 19.52
N VAL A 734 -18.66 21.22 18.25
CA VAL A 734 -18.29 22.04 17.09
C VAL A 734 -19.56 22.42 16.35
N MET A 735 -19.86 23.70 16.30
CA MET A 735 -21.09 24.20 15.70
C MET A 735 -20.83 25.02 14.45
N ILE A 736 -21.53 24.67 13.38
CA ILE A 736 -21.48 25.28 12.06
C ILE A 736 -22.75 26.10 11.86
N CYS A 737 -22.64 27.43 12.01
CA CYS A 737 -23.78 28.34 11.88
C CYS A 737 -23.94 28.79 10.43
N ARG A 738 -25.17 28.72 9.89
CA ARG A 738 -25.51 29.08 8.51
C ARG A 738 -26.65 30.08 8.45
N ASN A 739 -26.48 31.11 7.62
CA ASN A 739 -27.52 32.09 7.36
C ASN A 739 -28.40 31.62 6.18
N THR A 740 -29.72 31.51 6.37
CA THR A 740 -30.63 31.02 5.32
C THR A 740 -30.65 31.90 4.07
N ALA A 741 -30.37 33.20 4.19
CA ALA A 741 -30.29 34.12 3.06
C ALA A 741 -28.97 34.03 2.26
N ARG A 742 -27.92 33.41 2.83
CA ARG A 742 -26.60 33.21 2.20
C ARG A 742 -26.22 31.74 2.26
N TRP A 743 -27.10 30.90 1.72
CA TRP A 743 -26.98 29.44 1.83
C TRP A 743 -25.94 28.84 0.89
N ASP A 744 -25.52 29.61 -0.11
CA ASP A 744 -24.36 29.33 -0.96
C ASP A 744 -23.03 29.42 -0.18
N GLU A 745 -22.96 30.23 0.88
CA GLU A 745 -21.84 30.19 1.81
C GLU A 745 -21.88 28.88 2.65
N PRO A 746 -20.76 28.12 2.75
CA PRO A 746 -20.75 26.88 3.53
C PRO A 746 -21.03 27.11 5.01
N TYR A 747 -20.60 28.26 5.55
CA TYR A 747 -20.88 28.70 6.91
C TYR A 747 -20.74 30.22 7.06
N ALA A 748 -21.52 30.78 7.99
CA ALA A 748 -21.42 32.18 8.41
C ALA A 748 -20.47 32.35 9.60
N SER A 749 -20.50 31.43 10.57
CA SER A 749 -19.58 31.39 11.71
C SER A 749 -19.43 29.96 12.23
N ILE A 750 -18.32 29.70 12.91
CA ILE A 750 -18.06 28.44 13.62
C ILE A 750 -17.86 28.77 15.10
N VAL A 751 -18.48 27.96 15.97
CA VAL A 751 -18.36 28.09 17.42
C VAL A 751 -17.86 26.76 17.97
N ILE A 752 -16.90 26.81 18.89
CA ILE A 752 -16.39 25.63 19.59
C ILE A 752 -16.68 25.84 21.07
N VAL A 753 -17.39 24.89 21.68
CA VAL A 753 -17.71 24.88 23.11
C VAL A 753 -17.14 23.61 23.72
N ASN A 754 -16.44 23.73 24.84
CA ASN A 754 -15.97 22.58 25.62
C ASN A 754 -16.85 22.44 26.87
N ALA A 755 -17.11 21.22 27.30
CA ALA A 755 -17.76 20.95 28.57
C ALA A 755 -16.89 21.45 29.72
N PHE A 756 -17.51 21.98 30.77
CA PHE A 756 -16.78 22.30 32.01
C PHE A 756 -16.40 20.99 32.70
N PRO A 757 -15.15 20.83 33.20
CA PRO A 757 -14.80 19.66 33.99
C PRO A 757 -15.71 19.59 35.21
N SER A 758 -16.37 18.46 35.42
CA SER A 758 -17.17 18.22 36.62
C SER A 758 -16.25 18.20 37.84
N GLU A 759 -16.47 19.09 38.80
CA GLU A 759 -15.88 19.01 40.14
C GLU A 759 -16.42 17.78 40.87
N SER A 760 -15.91 16.59 40.56
CA SER A 760 -16.19 15.37 41.31
C SER A 760 -15.06 14.36 41.13
N ASP A 761 -13.93 14.61 41.79
CA ASP A 761 -13.00 13.57 42.28
C ASP A 761 -12.02 14.15 43.31
N GLY A 762 -12.59 14.89 44.27
CA GLY A 762 -11.86 15.55 45.35
C GLY A 762 -12.43 15.23 46.74
N SER A 763 -12.99 14.04 46.95
CA SER A 763 -13.35 13.57 48.30
C SER A 763 -13.47 12.06 48.39
N SER A 764 -12.35 11.34 48.38
CA SER A 764 -12.28 10.05 49.08
C SER A 764 -11.64 10.28 50.45
N SER A 765 -12.51 10.64 51.40
CA SER A 765 -12.19 10.65 52.82
C SER A 765 -11.77 9.26 53.26
N ALA A 766 -10.61 9.19 53.90
CA ALA A 766 -10.23 8.09 54.76
C ALA A 766 -11.32 7.82 55.81
N SER A 767 -11.93 6.64 55.74
CA SER A 767 -12.57 6.00 56.88
C SER A 767 -12.46 4.50 56.68
N GLY A 768 -11.46 3.91 57.33
CA GLY A 768 -11.38 2.47 57.48
C GLY A 768 -12.46 2.01 58.46
N GLU A 769 -13.14 0.93 58.13
CA GLU A 769 -13.79 0.07 59.11
C GLU A 769 -13.76 -1.38 58.62
N THR A 770 -12.90 -2.14 59.28
CA THR A 770 -12.94 -3.61 59.43
C THR A 770 -14.33 -4.12 59.80
N LYS A 771 -14.80 -5.19 59.14
CA LYS A 771 -15.19 -6.47 59.78
C LYS A 771 -15.79 -7.50 58.80
N ASN A 772 -15.17 -8.68 58.80
CA ASN A 772 -15.73 -10.04 58.75
C ASN A 772 -17.10 -10.27 58.10
N GLN A 773 -17.13 -10.99 56.96
CA GLN A 773 -17.36 -12.45 56.91
C GLN A 773 -17.02 -12.99 55.53
#